data_AF-A0A518IRH0-F1
#
_entry.id   AF-A0A518IRH0-F1
#
_cell.length_a   1.000
_cell.length_b   1.000
_cell.length_c   1.000
_cell.angle_alpha   90.00
_cell.angle_beta   90.00
_cell.angle_gamma   90.00
#
_symmetry.space_group_name_H-M   'P 1'
#
loop_
_entity.id
_entity.type
_entity.pdbx_description
1 polymer ?
#
loop_
_entity_poly.entity_id
_entity_poly.type
_entity_poly.pdbx_seq_one_letter_code
_entity_poly.pdbx_strand_id
1 'polypeptide(L)'
;MSAMNRRVIAALMALASVVHSVHGQSPMPYGGDVAMRPGIGLTSDDQVPEIPGEVLSQLPPGCTTTWSGRPSSAQLMMPQVAPQAVGGAAPAAVDPYTAASNSAGRAVHMIHGSYRYDAASVPDNSIRAQLAAAHRMAQLEKDDPLAPADDPLSLGGDDDPLGGLGPRNRRSRGGGGDKGADAPKAKKTPDPHEALWAEDCYPSAATCAKCHPKHYEDWRASSHAYAGISPMFQVFEQLISELSQGTVGYFCVRCHMPVATQMKSIERSTTILDAPVVIREGITCIACHRVNEMYNKVNGARRVEPGDIHAPVYGNVGGAGVIQAIAEKDKHKLKLSPDDKGPGQAMHLEGRFFEPLSRSEFCMPCHQVAVHPGIALEVVWNQYRNSPAWKNGVSCQDCHMGHTPGKAYGYSCEPIAELAGKPFGPPRKFSNHNFWGPNYSIAHPGVFPHNPKADRWSPREWLSFDWRAGWGTEEFERSIRGVQGMHFPPPWDDADDRRDARKIIDSNLKRAVEKRDSGIATLSAAVRLDGPHLKSQPRVNKPLNFKIHVHNGSDGHNLPTASLGAQPQQWLNVTLIDPFGRIVWETGYLDSNGDLAELMSEDVANGKIRPDYQLFNLQTKFLITNVKGPDREFPLPVNVDVDQIPFLRPGNVPFSVLNHPPFIRMEAHSIPPDGVKTASYRIPADAFRQPGTYRISARFRARLEPPYFMRLCNSTPEMIRRMNEQIMDIAPQTTEIFVR
;
A
#
# COMPACT_ATOMS: atom_id res chain seq x y z
N MET A 1 -17.06 -64.37 -16.89
CA MET A 1 -16.15 -63.21 -16.81
C MET A 1 -15.17 -63.44 -15.68
N SER A 2 -13.99 -63.95 -16.04
CA SER A 2 -12.89 -64.37 -15.19
C SER A 2 -11.61 -63.76 -15.77
N ALA A 3 -10.56 -63.70 -14.96
CA ALA A 3 -9.15 -63.37 -15.26
C ALA A 3 -8.66 -61.93 -15.08
N MET A 4 -9.51 -60.90 -15.01
CA MET A 4 -8.99 -59.51 -14.92
C MET A 4 -8.77 -59.00 -13.48
N ASN A 5 -9.46 -59.55 -12.48
CA ASN A 5 -9.34 -59.09 -11.08
C ASN A 5 -8.22 -59.76 -10.25
N ARG A 6 -7.51 -60.77 -10.79
CA ARG A 6 -6.44 -61.46 -10.05
C ARG A 6 -5.04 -60.86 -10.30
N ARG A 7 -4.86 -60.02 -11.32
CA ARG A 7 -3.56 -59.37 -11.61
C ARG A 7 -3.36 -58.03 -10.90
N VAL A 8 -4.45 -57.34 -10.54
CA VAL A 8 -4.36 -56.04 -9.82
C VAL A 8 -4.09 -56.26 -8.32
N ILE A 9 -4.59 -57.35 -7.73
CA ILE A 9 -4.36 -57.69 -6.32
C ILE A 9 -2.94 -58.26 -6.11
N ALA A 10 -2.37 -58.94 -7.11
CA ALA A 10 -0.98 -59.42 -7.05
C ALA A 10 0.07 -58.29 -7.18
N ALA A 11 -0.26 -57.17 -7.85
CA ALA A 11 0.62 -56.01 -7.95
C ALA A 11 0.60 -55.13 -6.68
N LEU A 12 -0.52 -55.12 -5.93
CA LEU A 12 -0.65 -54.37 -4.68
C LEU A 12 -0.04 -55.09 -3.46
N MET A 13 0.15 -56.41 -3.51
CA MET A 13 0.78 -57.19 -2.43
C MET A 13 2.31 -57.32 -2.55
N ALA A 14 2.93 -56.84 -3.63
CA ALA A 14 4.39 -56.81 -3.79
C ALA A 14 5.07 -55.52 -3.27
N LEU A 15 4.29 -54.50 -2.87
CA LEU A 15 4.81 -53.26 -2.27
C LEU A 15 4.67 -53.19 -0.75
N ALA A 16 4.12 -54.24 -0.12
CA ALA A 16 3.83 -54.28 1.33
C ALA A 16 4.82 -55.13 2.16
N SER A 17 5.96 -55.54 1.59
CA SER A 17 6.95 -56.39 2.28
C SER A 17 8.37 -55.83 2.25
N VAL A 18 8.55 -54.57 2.67
CA VAL A 18 9.83 -54.08 3.23
C VAL A 18 9.55 -53.02 4.30
N VAL A 19 8.80 -53.38 5.35
CA VAL A 19 8.83 -52.66 6.63
C VAL A 19 8.56 -53.69 7.73
N HIS A 20 9.58 -54.08 8.48
CA HIS A 20 9.55 -54.37 9.93
C HIS A 20 10.97 -54.69 10.43
N SER A 21 11.58 -53.71 11.10
CA SER A 21 12.80 -53.72 11.92
C SER A 21 13.30 -52.26 11.85
N VAL A 22 13.21 -51.37 12.83
CA VAL A 22 13.39 -51.46 14.29
C VAL A 22 12.57 -50.32 14.95
N HIS A 23 12.06 -50.56 16.15
CA HIS A 23 11.39 -49.58 17.01
C HIS A 23 12.33 -48.51 17.58
N GLY A 24 11.81 -47.28 17.66
CA GLY A 24 12.09 -46.34 18.76
C GLY A 24 12.88 -45.07 18.40
N GLN A 25 12.20 -43.92 18.33
CA GLN A 25 12.59 -42.65 19.00
C GLN A 25 11.68 -41.46 18.62
N SER A 26 11.39 -40.65 19.66
CA SER A 26 10.93 -39.26 19.83
C SER A 26 10.81 -38.25 18.66
N PRO A 27 10.03 -37.14 18.85
CA PRO A 27 9.63 -36.21 17.79
C PRO A 27 10.78 -35.38 17.19
N MET A 28 10.74 -35.24 15.86
CA MET A 28 11.72 -34.50 15.04
C MET A 28 11.57 -32.97 15.17
N PRO A 29 12.67 -32.22 15.40
CA PRO A 29 12.70 -30.77 15.26
C PRO A 29 12.94 -30.38 13.78
N TYR A 30 12.10 -29.50 13.24
CA TYR A 30 12.38 -28.81 11.98
C TYR A 30 13.41 -27.71 12.23
N GLY A 31 14.70 -28.05 12.15
CA GLY A 31 15.82 -27.13 12.09
C GLY A 31 16.72 -27.53 10.93
N GLY A 32 16.58 -26.87 9.80
CA GLY A 32 17.50 -27.00 8.67
C GLY A 32 18.53 -25.88 8.71
N ASP A 33 19.78 -26.25 8.96
CA ASP A 33 20.94 -25.36 8.94
C ASP A 33 21.08 -24.68 7.59
N VAL A 34 20.89 -23.36 7.56
CA VAL A 34 21.44 -22.51 6.51
C VAL A 34 22.85 -22.17 6.96
N ALA A 35 23.85 -22.80 6.33
CA ALA A 35 25.24 -22.41 6.50
C ALA A 35 25.38 -20.91 6.16
N MET A 36 25.58 -20.08 7.19
CA MET A 36 25.98 -18.69 7.01
C MET A 36 27.32 -18.68 6.29
N ARG A 37 27.39 -18.06 5.11
CA ARG A 37 28.68 -17.66 4.54
C ARG A 37 29.32 -16.64 5.51
N PRO A 38 30.63 -16.78 5.82
CA PRO A 38 31.34 -15.78 6.60
C PRO A 38 31.39 -14.46 5.83
N GLY A 39 31.48 -13.36 6.58
CA GLY A 39 31.23 -11.98 6.16
C GLY A 39 31.71 -11.61 4.75
N ILE A 40 30.85 -10.87 4.05
CA ILE A 40 31.19 -10.17 2.81
C ILE A 40 32.34 -9.21 3.15
N GLY A 41 33.53 -9.53 2.66
CA GLY A 41 34.65 -8.61 2.66
C GLY A 41 34.28 -7.42 1.79
N LEU A 42 34.19 -6.24 2.40
CA LEU A 42 34.07 -4.96 1.70
C LEU A 42 35.38 -4.73 0.94
N THR A 43 35.30 -4.53 -0.36
CA THR A 43 36.44 -4.05 -1.13
C THR A 43 36.58 -2.54 -0.90
N SER A 44 37.80 -2.02 -0.94
CA SER A 44 38.11 -0.58 -0.73
C SER A 44 37.47 0.37 -1.76
N ASP A 45 36.78 -0.17 -2.78
CA ASP A 45 36.12 0.57 -3.85
C ASP A 45 34.60 0.79 -3.60
N ASP A 46 34.05 0.33 -2.46
CA ASP A 46 32.66 0.60 -2.10
C ASP A 46 32.50 2.06 -1.65
N GLN A 47 32.33 2.97 -2.62
CA GLN A 47 32.04 4.38 -2.33
C GLN A 47 30.68 4.50 -1.65
N VAL A 48 30.72 4.78 -0.35
CA VAL A 48 29.63 5.43 0.37
C VAL A 48 29.16 6.65 -0.43
N PRO A 49 27.86 6.81 -0.74
CA PRO A 49 27.37 8.02 -1.38
C PRO A 49 27.78 9.25 -0.58
N GLU A 50 28.57 10.15 -1.18
CA GLU A 50 28.93 11.40 -0.53
C GLU A 50 27.67 12.22 -0.27
N ILE A 51 27.49 12.65 0.99
CA ILE A 51 26.40 13.56 1.35
C ILE A 51 26.72 14.93 0.75
N PRO A 52 25.84 15.53 -0.08
CA PRO A 52 26.10 16.84 -0.66
C PRO A 52 26.41 17.88 0.42
N GLY A 53 27.40 18.75 0.19
CA GLY A 53 27.85 19.75 1.18
C GLY A 53 26.74 20.70 1.67
N GLU A 54 25.78 21.01 0.80
CA GLU A 54 24.59 21.79 1.15
C GLU A 54 23.71 21.05 2.19
N VAL A 55 23.52 19.74 2.04
CA VAL A 55 22.77 18.92 2.99
C VAL A 55 23.53 18.79 4.31
N LEU A 56 24.85 18.60 4.27
CA LEU A 56 25.69 18.58 5.47
C LEU A 56 25.57 19.87 6.29
N SER A 57 25.43 21.03 5.64
CA SER A 57 25.26 22.32 6.30
C SER A 57 23.91 22.48 7.01
N GLN A 58 22.91 21.68 6.62
CA GLN A 58 21.57 21.67 7.19
C GLN A 58 21.42 20.63 8.32
N LEU A 59 22.37 19.69 8.45
CA LEU A 59 22.37 18.71 9.53
C LEU A 59 22.84 19.35 10.85
N PRO A 60 22.17 19.09 11.99
CA PRO A 60 22.59 19.62 13.28
C PRO A 60 24.03 19.21 13.66
N PRO A 61 24.79 20.06 14.37
CA PRO A 61 26.11 19.71 14.89
C PRO A 61 26.07 18.44 15.75
N GLY A 62 26.91 17.45 15.43
CA GLY A 62 26.94 16.14 16.11
C GLY A 62 26.20 15.00 15.40
N CYS A 63 25.57 15.26 14.25
CA CYS A 63 24.73 14.29 13.52
C CYS A 63 25.22 13.95 12.11
N THR A 64 26.30 14.62 11.68
CA THR A 64 27.03 14.32 10.44
C THR A 64 27.71 12.94 10.47
N THR A 65 27.87 12.35 11.65
CA THR A 65 28.46 11.03 11.87
C THR A 65 27.38 9.97 12.12
N THR A 66 26.51 9.73 11.13
CA THR A 66 25.67 8.51 11.10
C THR A 66 26.00 7.59 9.92
N TRP A 67 26.79 8.06 8.95
CA TRP A 67 27.41 7.23 7.91
C TRP A 67 28.83 6.76 8.27
N SER A 68 29.55 7.46 9.14
CA SER A 68 30.92 7.10 9.56
C SER A 68 30.99 6.04 10.66
N GLY A 69 29.84 5.56 11.14
CA GLY A 69 29.73 4.60 12.23
C GLY A 69 29.04 3.30 11.80
N ARG A 70 29.63 2.55 10.85
CA ARG A 70 29.45 1.11 10.92
C ARG A 70 30.06 0.65 12.25
N PRO A 71 29.44 -0.26 13.04
CA PRO A 71 30.18 -0.94 14.09
C PRO A 71 31.45 -1.48 13.44
N SER A 72 32.62 -1.15 14.00
CA SER A 72 33.85 -1.77 13.52
C SER A 72 33.64 -3.29 13.57
N SER A 73 34.30 -4.03 12.68
CA SER A 73 34.27 -5.49 12.65
C SER A 73 34.53 -6.16 14.02
N ALA A 74 35.05 -5.42 15.01
CA ALA A 74 35.20 -5.83 16.40
C ALA A 74 33.89 -5.95 17.21
N GLN A 75 32.81 -5.23 16.86
CA GLN A 75 31.51 -5.31 17.53
C GLN A 75 30.57 -6.40 16.97
N LEU A 76 30.99 -7.08 15.90
CA LEU A 76 30.29 -8.24 15.31
C LEU A 76 30.81 -9.59 15.83
N MET A 77 31.73 -9.60 16.80
CA MET A 77 32.14 -10.84 17.45
C MET A 77 31.13 -11.22 18.52
N MET A 78 30.23 -12.15 18.17
CA MET A 78 29.46 -12.92 19.15
C MET A 78 30.42 -13.66 20.10
N PRO A 79 30.11 -13.81 21.39
CA PRO A 79 30.84 -14.73 22.24
C PRO A 79 30.70 -16.14 21.68
N GLN A 80 31.82 -16.75 21.31
CA GLN A 80 31.88 -18.15 20.89
C GLN A 80 31.43 -19.03 22.05
N VAL A 81 30.23 -19.59 21.96
CA VAL A 81 29.89 -20.78 22.74
C VAL A 81 30.54 -21.96 22.03
N ALA A 82 31.57 -22.53 22.64
CA ALA A 82 32.34 -23.64 22.09
C ALA A 82 31.42 -24.88 21.88
N PRO A 83 31.33 -25.44 20.67
CA PRO A 83 30.66 -26.73 20.46
C PRO A 83 31.62 -27.87 20.84
N GLN A 84 31.14 -28.81 21.66
CA GLN A 84 31.82 -30.10 21.85
C GLN A 84 31.79 -30.88 20.53
N ALA A 85 32.97 -31.32 20.08
CA ALA A 85 33.16 -32.02 18.82
C ALA A 85 32.61 -33.45 18.86
N VAL A 86 31.81 -33.82 17.86
CA VAL A 86 31.64 -35.21 17.42
C VAL A 86 31.86 -35.23 15.91
N GLY A 87 32.93 -35.89 15.48
CA GLY A 87 33.39 -35.91 14.10
C GLY A 87 32.59 -36.85 13.21
N GLY A 88 32.42 -36.44 11.95
CA GLY A 88 31.94 -37.27 10.86
C GLY A 88 31.95 -36.47 9.55
N ALA A 89 32.78 -36.88 8.59
CA ALA A 89 32.93 -36.21 7.30
C ALA A 89 31.75 -36.51 6.37
N ALA A 90 31.27 -35.49 5.64
CA ALA A 90 30.26 -35.60 4.58
C ALA A 90 30.83 -35.09 3.23
N PRO A 91 30.41 -35.66 2.08
CA PRO A 91 31.02 -35.40 0.78
C PRO A 91 30.47 -34.13 0.08
N ALA A 92 31.22 -33.67 -0.92
CA ALA A 92 31.00 -32.43 -1.68
C ALA A 92 29.68 -32.42 -2.48
N ALA A 93 28.93 -31.33 -2.35
CA ALA A 93 27.76 -31.01 -3.18
C ALA A 93 28.15 -30.11 -4.37
N VAL A 94 27.60 -30.45 -5.52
CA VAL A 94 27.78 -29.81 -6.83
C VAL A 94 26.83 -28.61 -6.95
N ASP A 95 27.36 -27.46 -7.39
CA ASP A 95 26.66 -26.19 -7.64
C ASP A 95 26.09 -26.15 -9.07
N PRO A 96 24.77 -25.96 -9.29
CA PRO A 96 24.20 -25.77 -10.62
C PRO A 96 23.86 -24.30 -10.89
N TYR A 97 24.83 -23.38 -10.79
CA TYR A 97 24.71 -22.04 -11.39
C TYR A 97 26.01 -21.63 -12.11
N THR A 98 26.35 -22.33 -13.19
CA THR A 98 27.25 -21.80 -14.24
C THR A 98 26.93 -22.43 -15.59
N ALA A 99 26.05 -21.78 -16.36
CA ALA A 99 25.96 -22.00 -17.80
C ALA A 99 25.43 -20.76 -18.53
N ALA A 100 26.39 -19.96 -18.98
CA ALA A 100 26.46 -19.32 -20.28
C ALA A 100 25.32 -18.38 -20.72
N SER A 101 25.59 -17.09 -20.51
CA SER A 101 25.44 -16.08 -21.55
C SER A 101 26.19 -16.51 -22.83
N ASN A 102 25.45 -16.90 -23.87
CA ASN A 102 25.83 -16.75 -25.28
C ASN A 102 24.69 -17.23 -26.17
N SER A 103 23.88 -16.30 -26.68
CA SER A 103 23.13 -16.52 -27.91
C SER A 103 23.14 -15.25 -28.73
N ALA A 104 23.92 -15.31 -29.81
CA ALA A 104 24.02 -14.32 -30.87
C ALA A 104 22.64 -13.97 -31.44
N GLY A 105 22.54 -12.74 -31.95
CA GLY A 105 21.32 -12.16 -32.49
C GLY A 105 20.67 -13.02 -33.58
N ARG A 106 19.37 -13.23 -33.42
CA ARG A 106 18.44 -13.43 -34.53
C ARG A 106 17.35 -12.38 -34.42
N ALA A 107 17.36 -11.45 -35.37
CA ALA A 107 16.29 -10.49 -35.55
C ALA A 107 14.98 -11.25 -35.84
N VAL A 108 13.99 -11.09 -34.97
CA VAL A 108 12.61 -11.48 -35.27
C VAL A 108 11.97 -10.27 -35.95
N HIS A 109 11.74 -10.38 -37.25
CA HIS A 109 10.95 -9.41 -38.00
C HIS A 109 9.51 -9.40 -37.44
N MET A 110 9.15 -8.33 -36.74
CA MET A 110 7.76 -8.00 -36.44
C MET A 110 7.06 -7.63 -37.75
N ILE A 111 6.21 -8.53 -38.24
CA ILE A 111 5.31 -8.26 -39.37
C ILE A 111 4.29 -7.21 -38.93
N HIS A 112 4.38 -6.00 -39.51
CA HIS A 112 3.34 -4.97 -39.41
C HIS A 112 2.11 -5.43 -40.20
N GLY A 113 1.15 -6.06 -39.53
CA GLY A 113 -0.20 -6.27 -40.05
C GLY A 113 -1.12 -5.15 -39.57
N SER A 114 -1.55 -4.28 -40.48
CA SER A 114 -2.61 -3.29 -40.23
C SER A 114 -3.96 -4.01 -40.11
N TYR A 115 -4.42 -4.25 -38.88
CA TYR A 115 -5.79 -4.70 -38.64
C TYR A 115 -6.72 -3.49 -38.52
N ARG A 116 -7.68 -3.38 -39.45
CA ARG A 116 -8.84 -2.48 -39.29
C ARG A 116 -9.74 -3.09 -38.22
N TYR A 117 -9.91 -2.40 -37.09
CA TYR A 117 -10.93 -2.71 -36.10
C TYR A 117 -12.28 -2.20 -36.60
N ASP A 118 -13.22 -3.12 -36.79
CA ASP A 118 -14.62 -2.79 -37.07
C ASP A 118 -15.37 -2.65 -35.75
N ALA A 119 -15.77 -1.42 -35.41
CA ALA A 119 -16.34 -1.07 -34.11
C ALA A 119 -17.78 -1.60 -33.89
N ALA A 120 -18.41 -2.18 -34.92
CA ALA A 120 -19.83 -2.51 -34.90
C ALA A 120 -20.18 -3.92 -34.37
N SER A 121 -19.20 -4.74 -33.97
CA SER A 121 -19.45 -6.14 -33.54
C SER A 121 -18.84 -6.54 -32.20
N VAL A 122 -18.40 -5.58 -31.39
CA VAL A 122 -17.82 -5.85 -30.06
C VAL A 122 -18.96 -6.11 -29.06
N PRO A 123 -19.07 -7.31 -28.45
CA PRO A 123 -20.00 -7.54 -27.35
C PRO A 123 -19.68 -6.57 -26.21
N ASP A 124 -20.69 -6.10 -25.46
CA ASP A 124 -20.50 -5.26 -24.28
C ASP A 124 -19.59 -5.98 -23.26
N ASN A 125 -18.30 -5.64 -23.32
CA ASN A 125 -17.23 -6.17 -22.50
C ASN A 125 -16.96 -5.28 -21.29
N SER A 126 -17.88 -4.37 -20.94
CA SER A 126 -17.73 -3.59 -19.73
C SER A 126 -17.61 -4.54 -18.54
N ILE A 127 -16.63 -4.28 -17.66
CA ILE A 127 -16.42 -5.07 -16.44
C ILE A 127 -17.70 -5.09 -15.60
N ARG A 128 -18.52 -4.04 -15.71
CA ARG A 128 -19.85 -3.96 -15.11
C ARG A 128 -20.84 -4.97 -15.70
N ALA A 129 -20.85 -5.20 -17.02
CA ALA A 129 -21.68 -6.24 -17.65
C ALA A 129 -21.21 -7.66 -17.28
N GLN A 130 -19.90 -7.87 -17.14
CA GLN A 130 -19.32 -9.18 -16.78
C GLN A 130 -19.49 -9.50 -15.29
N LEU A 131 -19.30 -8.51 -14.40
CA LEU A 131 -19.63 -8.63 -12.99
C LEU A 131 -21.14 -8.74 -12.78
N ALA A 132 -21.96 -8.02 -13.55
CA ALA A 132 -23.42 -8.19 -13.52
C ALA A 132 -23.83 -9.57 -14.03
N ALA A 133 -23.11 -10.17 -14.98
CA ALA A 133 -23.34 -11.55 -15.43
C ALA A 133 -22.94 -12.57 -14.35
N ALA A 134 -21.79 -12.39 -13.71
CA ALA A 134 -21.37 -13.22 -12.57
C ALA A 134 -22.33 -13.09 -11.37
N HIS A 135 -22.78 -11.86 -11.06
CA HIS A 135 -23.79 -11.61 -10.04
C HIS A 135 -25.16 -12.20 -10.40
N ARG A 136 -25.59 -12.15 -11.68
CA ARG A 136 -26.84 -12.80 -12.13
C ARG A 136 -26.78 -14.31 -11.99
N MET A 137 -25.64 -14.94 -12.30
CA MET A 137 -25.46 -16.38 -12.13
C MET A 137 -25.51 -16.80 -10.66
N ALA A 138 -25.02 -15.96 -9.75
CA ALA A 138 -25.12 -16.18 -8.29
C ALA A 138 -26.51 -15.87 -7.69
N GLN A 139 -27.37 -15.12 -8.40
CA GLN A 139 -28.74 -14.81 -7.97
C GLN A 139 -29.77 -15.84 -8.47
N LEU A 140 -29.50 -16.54 -9.58
CA LEU A 140 -30.38 -17.57 -10.14
C LEU A 140 -30.64 -18.77 -9.21
N GLU A 141 -29.90 -18.94 -8.11
CA GLU A 141 -30.19 -19.92 -7.05
C GLU A 141 -31.21 -19.45 -6.00
N LYS A 142 -31.77 -18.23 -6.10
CA LYS A 142 -32.65 -17.64 -5.07
C LYS A 142 -34.09 -17.33 -5.50
N ASP A 143 -34.42 -17.44 -6.78
CA ASP A 143 -35.75 -17.03 -7.28
C ASP A 143 -36.70 -18.23 -7.37
N ASP A 144 -37.53 -18.37 -6.33
CA ASP A 144 -38.81 -19.09 -6.38
C ASP A 144 -39.80 -18.20 -7.18
N PRO A 145 -40.37 -18.66 -8.32
CA PRO A 145 -41.05 -17.80 -9.29
C PRO A 145 -42.47 -17.32 -8.90
N LEU A 146 -42.78 -17.20 -7.61
CA LEU A 146 -44.10 -16.76 -7.14
C LEU A 146 -44.00 -15.70 -6.02
N ALA A 147 -43.72 -14.45 -6.39
CA ALA A 147 -44.07 -13.29 -5.58
C ALA A 147 -44.34 -12.06 -6.50
N PRO A 148 -45.38 -11.25 -6.24
CA PRO A 148 -45.80 -10.19 -7.13
C PRO A 148 -44.90 -8.95 -7.02
N ALA A 149 -44.83 -8.21 -8.13
CA ALA A 149 -44.01 -7.03 -8.34
C ALA A 149 -44.55 -5.79 -7.62
N ASP A 150 -43.65 -4.96 -7.08
CA ASP A 150 -43.96 -3.61 -6.62
C ASP A 150 -43.13 -2.54 -7.37
N ASP A 151 -43.79 -1.40 -7.51
CA ASP A 151 -43.68 -0.22 -8.39
C ASP A 151 -42.37 0.61 -8.29
N PRO A 152 -41.79 1.09 -9.42
CA PRO A 152 -40.51 1.80 -9.43
C PRO A 152 -40.64 3.33 -9.35
N LEU A 153 -41.10 3.92 -8.25
CA LEU A 153 -40.96 5.37 -8.02
C LEU A 153 -40.93 5.74 -6.53
N SER A 154 -39.73 5.82 -5.97
CA SER A 154 -39.46 6.49 -4.69
C SER A 154 -38.02 7.00 -4.66
N LEU A 155 -37.84 8.25 -5.06
CA LEU A 155 -36.65 9.06 -4.78
C LEU A 155 -36.76 9.56 -3.34
N GLY A 156 -35.84 9.16 -2.47
CA GLY A 156 -35.75 9.64 -1.09
C GLY A 156 -34.38 9.26 -0.52
N GLY A 157 -33.58 10.28 -0.23
CA GLY A 157 -32.17 10.15 0.14
C GLY A 157 -31.95 9.50 1.50
N ASP A 158 -30.90 8.70 1.56
CA ASP A 158 -30.07 8.35 2.71
C ASP A 158 -28.89 7.52 2.15
N ASP A 159 -28.07 8.14 1.31
CA ASP A 159 -26.84 7.51 0.80
C ASP A 159 -25.71 7.76 1.81
N ASP A 160 -25.66 6.97 2.89
CA ASP A 160 -24.44 6.76 3.68
C ASP A 160 -23.50 5.86 2.86
N PRO A 161 -22.37 6.39 2.32
CA PRO A 161 -21.46 5.63 1.48
C PRO A 161 -20.71 4.50 2.20
N LEU A 162 -20.87 4.34 3.53
CA LEU A 162 -20.25 3.28 4.33
C LEU A 162 -21.25 2.49 5.20
N GLY A 163 -22.51 2.90 5.25
CA GLY A 163 -23.56 2.26 6.06
C GLY A 163 -24.02 0.89 5.54
N GLY A 164 -23.74 0.58 4.28
CA GLY A 164 -24.12 -0.67 3.62
C GLY A 164 -23.07 -1.79 3.64
N LEU A 165 -21.88 -1.56 4.22
CA LEU A 165 -20.78 -2.52 4.21
C LEU A 165 -20.87 -3.46 5.42
N GLY A 166 -21.45 -4.63 5.19
CA GLY A 166 -21.53 -5.75 6.12
C GLY A 166 -22.29 -6.91 5.48
N PRO A 167 -22.00 -8.18 5.84
CA PRO A 167 -22.69 -9.32 5.24
C PRO A 167 -24.20 -9.22 5.50
N ARG A 168 -25.00 -9.17 4.43
CA ARG A 168 -26.46 -9.18 4.51
C ARG A 168 -26.92 -10.47 5.19
N ASN A 169 -27.45 -10.34 6.40
CA ASN A 169 -27.89 -11.46 7.23
C ASN A 169 -29.00 -12.25 6.50
N ARG A 170 -28.67 -13.45 6.04
CA ARG A 170 -29.61 -14.39 5.40
C ARG A 170 -30.49 -14.96 6.51
N ARG A 171 -31.74 -14.48 6.63
CA ARG A 171 -32.76 -15.08 7.50
C ARG A 171 -32.82 -16.59 7.24
N SER A 172 -32.55 -17.40 8.25
CA SER A 172 -32.76 -18.85 8.22
C SER A 172 -34.26 -19.14 8.08
N ARG A 173 -34.62 -19.91 7.06
CA ARG A 173 -35.93 -20.57 6.97
C ARG A 173 -35.82 -21.90 7.72
N GLY A 174 -36.67 -22.12 8.72
CA GLY A 174 -36.84 -23.42 9.35
C GLY A 174 -37.86 -23.43 10.49
N GLY A 175 -39.01 -24.05 10.24
CA GLY A 175 -39.78 -24.84 11.23
C GLY A 175 -40.78 -24.07 12.09
N GLY A 176 -42.07 -24.39 11.94
CA GLY A 176 -43.17 -23.73 12.65
C GLY A 176 -43.29 -24.03 14.15
N GLY A 177 -43.92 -23.08 14.84
CA GLY A 177 -44.84 -23.31 15.95
C GLY A 177 -44.27 -23.22 17.37
N ASP A 178 -44.38 -22.05 18.01
CA ASP A 178 -45.22 -21.92 19.21
C ASP A 178 -45.51 -20.44 19.52
N LYS A 179 -46.69 -20.14 20.07
CA LYS A 179 -47.12 -18.80 20.45
C LYS A 179 -46.55 -18.45 21.82
N GLY A 180 -45.73 -17.39 21.92
CA GLY A 180 -45.24 -16.88 23.21
C GLY A 180 -44.74 -15.43 23.11
N ALA A 181 -45.46 -14.56 23.81
CA ALA A 181 -45.24 -13.15 24.18
C ALA A 181 -43.96 -12.41 23.69
N ASP A 182 -44.20 -11.21 23.16
CA ASP A 182 -43.21 -10.18 22.83
C ASP A 182 -42.29 -9.84 24.01
N ALA A 183 -40.99 -10.08 23.84
CA ALA A 183 -39.93 -9.45 24.62
C ALA A 183 -39.17 -8.45 23.74
N PRO A 184 -38.85 -7.23 24.22
CA PRO A 184 -38.16 -6.23 23.41
C PRO A 184 -36.74 -6.73 23.09
N LYS A 185 -36.38 -6.75 21.80
CA LYS A 185 -35.00 -6.98 21.37
C LYS A 185 -34.13 -5.83 21.88
N ALA A 186 -33.31 -6.11 22.90
CA ALA A 186 -32.29 -5.19 23.37
C ALA A 186 -31.36 -4.81 22.22
N LYS A 187 -31.25 -3.50 21.95
CA LYS A 187 -30.14 -2.94 21.17
C LYS A 187 -28.85 -3.38 21.87
N LYS A 188 -27.99 -4.16 21.20
CA LYS A 188 -26.63 -4.40 21.68
C LYS A 188 -25.89 -3.06 21.61
N THR A 189 -25.84 -2.36 22.75
CA THR A 189 -24.90 -1.27 22.96
C THR A 189 -23.49 -1.83 22.80
N PRO A 190 -22.55 -1.14 22.11
CA PRO A 190 -21.14 -1.56 22.09
C PRO A 190 -20.66 -1.76 23.52
N ASP A 191 -20.01 -2.88 23.80
CA ASP A 191 -19.56 -3.19 25.16
C ASP A 191 -18.44 -2.20 25.54
N PRO A 192 -18.66 -1.29 26.52
CA PRO A 192 -17.61 -0.36 26.95
C PRO A 192 -16.37 -1.08 27.50
N HIS A 193 -16.49 -2.36 27.90
CA HIS A 193 -15.36 -3.17 28.34
C HIS A 193 -14.46 -3.62 27.19
N GLU A 194 -14.94 -3.67 25.94
CA GLU A 194 -14.13 -4.07 24.80
C GLU A 194 -13.15 -2.97 24.38
N ALA A 195 -13.60 -1.72 24.35
CA ALA A 195 -12.73 -0.58 24.10
C ALA A 195 -11.70 -0.37 25.23
N LEU A 196 -12.12 -0.63 26.48
CA LEU A 196 -11.23 -0.60 27.63
C LEU A 196 -10.21 -1.74 27.56
N TRP A 197 -10.63 -2.96 27.24
CA TRP A 197 -9.75 -4.12 27.04
C TRP A 197 -8.77 -3.90 25.88
N ALA A 198 -9.21 -3.24 24.80
CA ALA A 198 -8.35 -2.86 23.68
C ALA A 198 -7.24 -1.91 24.13
N GLU A 199 -7.53 -0.86 24.89
CA GLU A 199 -6.51 0.07 25.41
C GLU A 199 -5.62 -0.60 26.48
N ASP A 200 -6.19 -1.48 27.32
CA ASP A 200 -5.48 -2.23 28.36
C ASP A 200 -4.49 -3.26 27.78
N CYS A 201 -4.69 -3.72 26.54
CA CYS A 201 -3.78 -4.66 25.87
C CYS A 201 -2.97 -4.00 24.73
N TYR A 202 -3.48 -2.92 24.15
CA TYR A 202 -2.99 -2.32 22.92
C TYR A 202 -3.25 -0.80 22.96
N PRO A 203 -2.39 -0.02 23.65
CA PRO A 203 -2.59 1.41 23.80
C PRO A 203 -2.51 2.14 22.45
N SER A 204 -3.37 3.14 22.28
CA SER A 204 -3.38 4.01 21.11
C SER A 204 -2.08 4.81 20.92
N ALA A 205 -1.79 5.22 19.69
CA ALA A 205 -0.68 6.14 19.37
C ALA A 205 -0.86 7.50 20.04
N ALA A 206 -2.10 7.93 20.28
CA ALA A 206 -2.39 9.15 21.05
C ALA A 206 -1.87 9.07 22.49
N THR A 207 -1.84 7.88 23.09
CA THR A 207 -1.21 7.67 24.40
C THR A 207 0.31 7.86 24.32
N CYS A 208 0.95 7.36 23.24
CA CYS A 208 2.39 7.56 23.00
C CYS A 208 2.74 9.04 22.72
N ALA A 209 1.84 9.79 22.06
CA ALA A 209 2.04 11.18 21.68
C ALA A 209 2.30 12.13 22.86
N LYS A 210 1.81 11.78 24.06
CA LYS A 210 1.99 12.58 25.28
C LYS A 210 3.46 12.76 25.67
N CYS A 211 4.30 11.76 25.37
CA CYS A 211 5.76 11.83 25.58
C CYS A 211 6.54 11.87 24.26
N HIS A 212 5.98 11.40 23.15
CA HIS A 212 6.66 11.36 21.85
C HIS A 212 5.92 12.19 20.78
N PRO A 213 5.68 13.49 21.01
CA PRO A 213 4.83 14.29 20.13
C PRO A 213 5.42 14.40 18.72
N LYS A 214 6.74 14.54 18.58
CA LYS A 214 7.39 14.65 17.27
C LYS A 214 7.23 13.39 16.40
N HIS A 215 7.41 12.20 16.98
CA HIS A 215 7.21 10.93 16.27
C HIS A 215 5.73 10.73 15.90
N TYR A 216 4.81 11.12 16.79
CA TYR A 216 3.38 11.07 16.51
C TYR A 216 3.00 12.01 15.36
N GLU A 217 3.53 13.23 15.33
CA GLU A 217 3.26 14.20 14.27
C GLU A 217 3.76 13.71 12.91
N ASP A 218 4.95 13.10 12.85
CA ASP A 218 5.43 12.41 11.65
C ASP A 218 4.51 11.26 11.23
N TRP A 219 4.15 10.39 12.18
CA TRP A 219 3.38 9.17 11.93
C TRP A 219 1.92 9.43 11.54
N ARG A 220 1.21 10.35 12.19
CA ARG A 220 -0.26 10.52 12.10
C ARG A 220 -0.80 10.82 10.70
N ALA A 221 0.07 11.30 9.80
CA ALA A 221 -0.24 11.58 8.39
C ALA A 221 0.46 10.62 7.41
N SER A 222 1.24 9.68 7.92
CA SER A 222 1.98 8.68 7.13
C SER A 222 1.05 7.66 6.47
N SER A 223 1.58 6.94 5.47
CA SER A 223 0.86 5.82 4.86
C SER A 223 0.59 4.68 5.86
N HIS A 224 1.43 4.54 6.89
CA HIS A 224 1.28 3.55 7.95
C HIS A 224 0.07 3.85 8.84
N ALA A 225 -0.09 5.10 9.27
CA ALA A 225 -1.27 5.57 9.97
C ALA A 225 -2.55 5.49 9.12
N TYR A 226 -2.41 5.67 7.81
CA TYR A 226 -3.52 5.63 6.85
C TYR A 226 -3.95 4.22 6.46
N ALA A 227 -3.10 3.20 6.68
CA ALA A 227 -3.22 1.88 6.06
C ALA A 227 -4.58 1.21 6.29
N GLY A 228 -5.12 1.29 7.51
CA GLY A 228 -6.43 0.74 7.85
C GLY A 228 -7.58 1.64 7.44
N ILE A 229 -7.48 2.95 7.67
CA ILE A 229 -8.60 3.91 7.45
C ILE A 229 -8.75 4.37 6.00
N SER A 230 -7.88 3.91 5.09
CA SER A 230 -7.98 4.21 3.66
C SER A 230 -9.30 3.70 3.07
N PRO A 231 -10.18 4.58 2.54
CA PRO A 231 -11.44 4.15 1.94
C PRO A 231 -11.21 3.25 0.73
N MET A 232 -10.12 3.43 -0.02
CA MET A 232 -9.75 2.54 -1.12
C MET A 232 -9.41 1.14 -0.65
N PHE A 233 -8.67 1.03 0.45
CA PHE A 233 -8.39 -0.27 1.06
C PHE A 233 -9.69 -0.95 1.51
N GLN A 234 -10.58 -0.21 2.19
CA GLN A 234 -11.82 -0.76 2.71
C GLN A 234 -12.73 -1.30 1.60
N VAL A 235 -12.95 -0.55 0.53
CA VAL A 235 -13.81 -1.01 -0.58
C VAL A 235 -13.16 -2.14 -1.39
N PHE A 236 -11.84 -2.12 -1.53
CA PHE A 236 -11.12 -3.19 -2.22
C PHE A 236 -11.11 -4.49 -1.42
N GLU A 237 -10.85 -4.42 -0.12
CA GLU A 237 -10.90 -5.57 0.79
C GLU A 237 -12.29 -6.18 0.79
N GLN A 238 -13.34 -5.35 0.88
CA GLN A 238 -14.72 -5.82 0.77
C GLN A 238 -14.97 -6.53 -0.56
N LEU A 239 -14.59 -5.92 -1.70
CA LEU A 239 -14.78 -6.53 -3.02
C LEU A 239 -14.11 -7.90 -3.09
N ILE A 240 -12.87 -8.03 -2.64
CA ILE A 240 -12.15 -9.30 -2.66
C ILE A 240 -12.80 -10.31 -1.69
N SER A 241 -13.23 -9.88 -0.52
CA SER A 241 -13.94 -10.72 0.44
C SER A 241 -15.26 -11.23 -0.11
N GLU A 242 -16.01 -10.41 -0.85
CA GLU A 242 -17.26 -10.81 -1.52
C GLU A 242 -17.01 -11.76 -2.69
N LEU A 243 -16.09 -11.42 -3.59
CA LEU A 243 -15.75 -12.25 -4.76
C LEU A 243 -15.23 -13.62 -4.33
N SER A 244 -14.38 -13.66 -3.30
CA SER A 244 -13.79 -14.89 -2.79
C SER A 244 -14.66 -15.62 -1.76
N GLN A 245 -15.86 -15.11 -1.45
CA GLN A 245 -16.73 -15.62 -0.38
C GLN A 245 -15.99 -15.82 0.96
N GLY A 246 -15.08 -14.90 1.28
CA GLY A 246 -14.30 -14.88 2.51
C GLY A 246 -13.09 -15.80 2.54
N THR A 247 -12.74 -16.51 1.45
CA THR A 247 -11.56 -17.40 1.45
C THR A 247 -10.24 -16.67 1.62
N VAL A 248 -10.19 -15.37 1.30
CA VAL A 248 -9.03 -14.49 1.54
C VAL A 248 -8.67 -14.35 3.03
N GLY A 249 -9.63 -14.56 3.93
CA GLY A 249 -9.35 -14.63 5.36
C GLY A 249 -8.94 -13.27 5.96
N TYR A 250 -7.97 -13.31 6.88
CA TYR A 250 -7.39 -12.11 7.51
C TYR A 250 -6.18 -11.57 6.71
N PHE A 251 -5.97 -12.01 5.47
CA PHE A 251 -4.74 -11.74 4.72
C PHE A 251 -4.45 -10.24 4.61
N CYS A 252 -5.44 -9.45 4.20
CA CYS A 252 -5.32 -8.01 4.00
C CYS A 252 -4.97 -7.27 5.30
N VAL A 253 -5.67 -7.62 6.39
CA VAL A 253 -5.57 -6.91 7.66
C VAL A 253 -4.27 -7.22 8.43
N ARG A 254 -3.55 -8.30 8.10
CA ARG A 254 -2.22 -8.59 8.68
C ARG A 254 -1.19 -7.49 8.43
N CYS A 255 -1.27 -6.84 7.27
CA CYS A 255 -0.36 -5.75 6.89
C CYS A 255 -0.96 -4.36 7.07
N HIS A 256 -2.29 -4.23 7.06
CA HIS A 256 -2.96 -2.91 7.13
C HIS A 256 -3.40 -2.53 8.54
N MET A 257 -3.77 -3.51 9.36
CA MET A 257 -4.28 -3.32 10.73
C MET A 257 -3.81 -4.49 11.64
N PRO A 258 -2.50 -4.65 11.89
CA PRO A 258 -1.96 -5.85 12.53
C PRO A 258 -2.53 -6.09 13.93
N VAL A 259 -2.85 -5.02 14.67
CA VAL A 259 -3.49 -5.12 15.99
C VAL A 259 -4.86 -5.80 15.89
N ALA A 260 -5.63 -5.54 14.82
CA ALA A 260 -6.94 -6.18 14.62
C ALA A 260 -6.83 -7.71 14.54
N THR A 261 -5.71 -8.25 14.03
CA THR A 261 -5.49 -9.71 13.98
C THR A 261 -5.19 -10.34 15.34
N GLN A 262 -4.86 -9.54 16.34
CA GLN A 262 -4.56 -10.00 17.70
C GLN A 262 -5.81 -9.96 18.59
N MET A 263 -6.80 -9.13 18.24
CA MET A 263 -8.02 -8.93 19.01
C MET A 263 -9.06 -9.98 18.61
N LYS A 264 -9.40 -10.87 19.55
CA LYS A 264 -10.40 -11.94 19.32
C LYS A 264 -11.85 -11.45 19.39
N SER A 265 -12.08 -10.28 19.99
CA SER A 265 -13.41 -9.75 20.28
C SER A 265 -14.04 -9.01 19.09
N ILE A 266 -13.22 -8.56 18.13
CA ILE A 266 -13.69 -7.77 16.98
C ILE A 266 -14.19 -8.69 15.88
N GLU A 267 -15.49 -8.64 15.61
CA GLU A 267 -16.07 -9.34 14.46
C GLU A 267 -15.52 -8.78 13.15
N ARG A 268 -15.26 -9.65 12.18
CA ARG A 268 -14.81 -9.22 10.83
C ARG A 268 -15.79 -8.31 10.11
N SER A 269 -17.08 -8.41 10.43
CA SER A 269 -18.13 -7.57 9.88
C SER A 269 -18.15 -6.15 10.47
N THR A 270 -17.33 -5.89 11.48
CA THR A 270 -17.22 -4.55 12.08
C THR A 270 -16.65 -3.59 11.06
N THR A 271 -17.35 -2.48 10.82
CA THR A 271 -16.84 -1.44 9.93
C THR A 271 -15.64 -0.75 10.57
N ILE A 272 -14.70 -0.26 9.75
CA ILE A 272 -13.55 0.49 10.28
C ILE A 272 -13.98 1.75 11.07
N LEU A 273 -15.15 2.31 10.79
CA LEU A 273 -15.66 3.49 11.48
C LEU A 273 -16.07 3.20 12.93
N ASP A 274 -16.57 2.00 13.17
CA ASP A 274 -17.03 1.54 14.49
C ASP A 274 -15.93 0.80 15.26
N ALA A 275 -14.78 0.57 14.61
CA ALA A 275 -13.66 -0.12 15.22
C ALA A 275 -12.98 0.73 16.32
N PRO A 276 -12.40 0.08 17.35
CA PRO A 276 -11.54 0.73 18.34
C PRO A 276 -10.47 1.62 17.69
N VAL A 277 -10.12 2.72 18.37
CA VAL A 277 -9.15 3.71 17.87
C VAL A 277 -7.86 3.03 17.40
N VAL A 278 -7.29 2.12 18.20
CA VAL A 278 -6.04 1.42 17.86
C VAL A 278 -6.11 0.60 16.56
N ILE A 279 -7.30 0.15 16.14
CA ILE A 279 -7.50 -0.51 14.84
C ILE A 279 -7.57 0.53 13.72
N ARG A 280 -8.28 1.64 13.94
CA ARG A 280 -8.35 2.78 13.00
C ARG A 280 -6.99 3.41 12.72
N GLU A 281 -6.07 3.32 13.68
CA GLU A 281 -4.69 3.77 13.55
C GLU A 281 -3.85 2.95 12.53
N GLY A 282 -4.35 1.82 12.01
CA GLY A 282 -3.64 1.02 11.01
C GLY A 282 -2.35 0.42 11.55
N ILE A 283 -1.21 0.81 10.97
CA ILE A 283 0.12 0.48 11.51
C ILE A 283 0.50 1.49 12.59
N THR A 284 -0.07 1.32 13.79
CA THR A 284 0.20 2.13 14.98
C THR A 284 1.61 1.89 15.57
N CYS A 285 2.01 2.68 16.57
CA CYS A 285 3.32 2.62 17.21
C CYS A 285 3.64 1.19 17.70
N ILE A 286 2.70 0.57 18.40
CA ILE A 286 2.89 -0.78 18.97
C ILE A 286 2.94 -1.88 17.90
N ALA A 287 2.41 -1.65 16.70
CA ALA A 287 2.48 -2.62 15.60
C ALA A 287 3.93 -2.85 15.11
N CYS A 288 4.86 -1.94 15.47
CA CYS A 288 6.30 -2.05 15.27
C CYS A 288 7.04 -2.23 16.61
N HIS A 289 6.73 -1.40 17.61
CA HIS A 289 7.47 -1.32 18.87
C HIS A 289 7.04 -2.34 19.93
N ARG A 290 6.09 -3.23 19.63
CA ARG A 290 5.75 -4.40 20.45
C ARG A 290 5.88 -5.71 19.69
N VAL A 291 6.87 -5.77 18.81
CA VAL A 291 7.31 -7.00 18.17
C VAL A 291 8.67 -7.37 18.77
N ASN A 292 8.80 -8.58 19.30
CA ASN A 292 10.01 -9.06 20.00
C ASN A 292 10.75 -10.18 19.25
N GLU A 293 10.25 -10.56 18.06
CA GLU A 293 10.79 -11.63 17.23
C GLU A 293 11.01 -11.13 15.80
N MET A 294 12.02 -11.70 15.14
CA MET A 294 12.27 -11.43 13.73
C MET A 294 11.42 -12.36 12.87
N TYR A 295 10.60 -11.77 12.00
CA TYR A 295 9.78 -12.51 11.04
C TYR A 295 10.35 -12.38 9.63
N ASN A 296 10.37 -13.50 8.89
CA ASN A 296 10.83 -13.50 7.50
C ASN A 296 9.68 -13.21 6.52
N LYS A 297 9.66 -13.84 5.34
CA LYS A 297 8.58 -13.71 4.33
C LYS A 297 7.31 -14.42 4.79
N VAL A 298 6.54 -13.76 5.66
CA VAL A 298 5.36 -14.35 6.33
C VAL A 298 4.03 -13.69 5.92
N ASN A 299 4.01 -12.88 4.85
CA ASN A 299 2.80 -12.21 4.36
C ASN A 299 2.04 -11.47 5.48
N GLY A 300 2.76 -10.66 6.23
CA GLY A 300 2.25 -9.84 7.33
C GLY A 300 1.98 -10.58 8.64
N ALA A 301 1.99 -11.92 8.66
CA ALA A 301 1.67 -12.69 9.87
C ALA A 301 2.76 -12.53 10.93
N ARG A 302 2.50 -11.69 11.93
CA ARG A 302 3.40 -11.47 13.07
C ARG A 302 2.60 -11.28 14.36
N ARG A 303 3.24 -11.55 15.50
CA ARG A 303 2.67 -11.30 16.82
C ARG A 303 2.97 -9.87 17.26
N VAL A 304 1.98 -9.20 17.84
CA VAL A 304 2.16 -7.95 18.59
C VAL A 304 1.94 -8.30 20.06
N GLU A 305 2.95 -8.07 20.89
CA GLU A 305 2.90 -8.38 22.32
C GLU A 305 1.80 -7.56 23.01
N PRO A 306 0.83 -8.22 23.68
CA PRO A 306 -0.20 -7.52 24.43
C PRO A 306 0.38 -6.91 25.72
N GLY A 307 -0.21 -5.82 26.16
CA GLY A 307 0.05 -5.20 27.47
C GLY A 307 -0.52 -3.78 27.57
N ASP A 308 -0.62 -3.26 28.77
CA ASP A 308 -1.06 -1.88 29.00
C ASP A 308 0.07 -0.89 28.66
N ILE A 309 -0.11 0.40 28.95
CA ILE A 309 0.93 1.41 28.73
C ILE A 309 2.24 1.15 29.51
N HIS A 310 2.22 0.36 30.58
CA HIS A 310 3.39 0.04 31.41
C HIS A 310 4.24 -1.09 30.83
N ALA A 311 3.69 -1.89 29.91
CA ALA A 311 4.40 -2.98 29.27
C ALA A 311 5.63 -2.51 28.46
N PRO A 312 6.67 -3.35 28.32
CA PRO A 312 7.90 -3.02 27.58
C PRO A 312 7.66 -2.60 26.13
N VAL A 313 8.49 -1.68 25.65
CA VAL A 313 8.57 -1.32 24.22
C VAL A 313 9.95 -1.63 23.66
N TYR A 314 10.01 -2.02 22.39
CA TYR A 314 11.22 -2.45 21.70
C TYR A 314 11.69 -1.35 20.76
N GLY A 315 12.99 -1.05 20.78
CA GLY A 315 13.61 -0.01 19.98
C GLY A 315 14.99 -0.42 19.47
N ASN A 316 15.55 0.37 18.57
CA ASN A 316 16.95 0.22 18.13
C ASN A 316 17.97 0.76 19.16
N VAL A 317 17.50 1.16 20.34
CA VAL A 317 18.30 1.67 21.46
C VAL A 317 17.80 1.03 22.76
N GLY A 318 18.68 0.88 23.74
CA GLY A 318 18.31 0.35 25.05
C GLY A 318 17.51 1.34 25.92
N GLY A 319 17.05 0.86 27.08
CA GLY A 319 16.15 1.58 27.99
C GLY A 319 16.80 2.60 28.94
N ALA A 320 18.04 3.05 28.71
CA ALA A 320 18.75 3.95 29.62
C ALA A 320 17.96 5.24 29.94
N GLY A 321 17.31 5.84 28.93
CA GLY A 321 16.45 7.01 29.13
C GLY A 321 15.19 6.72 29.97
N VAL A 322 14.65 5.50 29.87
CA VAL A 322 13.50 5.06 30.68
C VAL A 322 13.92 4.93 32.14
N ILE A 323 15.08 4.32 32.40
CA ILE A 323 15.65 4.18 33.75
C ILE A 323 15.87 5.57 34.37
N GLN A 324 16.40 6.52 33.61
CA GLN A 324 16.59 7.89 34.08
C GLN A 324 15.24 8.57 34.40
N ALA A 325 14.25 8.44 33.52
CA ALA A 325 12.92 9.03 33.73
C ALA A 325 12.27 8.46 35.01
N ILE A 326 12.38 7.15 35.23
CA ILE A 326 11.88 6.48 36.43
C ILE A 326 12.59 7.00 37.70
N ALA A 327 13.91 7.18 37.66
CA ALA A 327 14.66 7.76 38.78
C ALA A 327 14.21 9.19 39.12
N GLU A 328 13.73 9.94 38.11
CA GLU A 328 13.23 11.30 38.24
C GLU A 328 11.67 11.36 38.29
N LYS A 329 10.98 10.26 38.66
CA LYS A 329 9.52 10.15 38.54
C LYS A 329 8.73 11.30 39.18
N ASP A 330 9.15 11.76 40.36
CA ASP A 330 8.41 12.78 41.11
C ASP A 330 8.57 14.17 40.48
N LYS A 331 9.74 14.44 39.89
CA LYS A 331 10.03 15.70 39.17
C LYS A 331 9.19 15.82 37.90
N HIS A 332 8.95 14.69 37.22
CA HIS A 332 8.21 14.64 35.95
C HIS A 332 6.76 14.17 36.10
N LYS A 333 6.31 13.91 37.33
CA LYS A 333 4.96 13.40 37.65
C LYS A 333 4.59 12.15 36.85
N LEU A 334 5.46 11.15 36.88
CA LEU A 334 5.29 9.90 36.13
C LEU A 334 4.56 8.86 36.97
N LYS A 335 3.61 8.17 36.34
CA LYS A 335 2.89 7.03 36.92
C LYS A 335 3.54 5.74 36.46
N LEU A 336 3.92 4.90 37.42
CA LEU A 336 4.65 3.66 37.16
C LEU A 336 3.82 2.39 37.43
N SER A 337 2.56 2.54 37.83
CA SER A 337 1.63 1.44 38.07
C SER A 337 0.22 1.85 37.67
N PRO A 338 -0.62 0.91 37.18
CA PRO A 338 -2.05 1.12 37.01
C PRO A 338 -2.77 1.61 38.28
N ASP A 339 -2.25 1.24 39.46
CA ASP A 339 -2.83 1.62 40.75
C ASP A 339 -2.55 3.08 41.14
N ASP A 340 -1.70 3.78 40.38
CA ASP A 340 -1.35 5.18 40.66
C ASP A 340 -2.48 6.14 40.21
N LYS A 341 -3.36 6.44 41.18
CA LYS A 341 -4.49 7.37 41.02
C LYS A 341 -4.10 8.85 41.15
N GLY A 342 -2.83 9.17 41.43
CA GLY A 342 -2.36 10.55 41.54
C GLY A 342 -2.43 11.31 40.21
N PRO A 343 -2.24 12.64 40.18
CA PRO A 343 -2.08 13.38 38.94
C PRO A 343 -0.71 13.07 38.31
N GLY A 344 -0.68 12.71 37.03
CA GLY A 344 0.57 12.38 36.36
C GLY A 344 0.40 11.68 35.00
N GLN A 345 1.52 11.43 34.34
CA GLN A 345 1.60 10.79 33.02
C GLN A 345 2.02 9.33 33.18
N ALA A 346 1.22 8.39 32.67
CA ALA A 346 1.61 6.99 32.59
C ALA A 346 2.67 6.75 31.52
N MET A 347 3.58 5.81 31.77
CA MET A 347 4.68 5.48 30.87
C MET A 347 4.98 3.98 30.86
N HIS A 348 5.58 3.52 29.77
CA HIS A 348 6.18 2.19 29.69
C HIS A 348 7.35 2.07 30.67
N LEU A 349 7.48 0.93 31.33
CA LEU A 349 8.46 0.73 32.40
C LEU A 349 9.83 0.28 31.88
N GLU A 350 9.88 -0.20 30.64
CA GLU A 350 11.10 -0.71 30.04
C GLU A 350 11.20 -0.31 28.56
N GLY A 351 12.42 0.01 28.13
CA GLY A 351 12.80 0.08 26.72
C GLY A 351 13.81 -1.02 26.43
N ARG A 352 13.50 -1.92 25.50
CA ARG A 352 14.35 -3.07 25.15
C ARG A 352 15.03 -2.83 23.81
N PHE A 353 16.33 -3.07 23.77
CA PHE A 353 17.05 -3.10 22.51
C PHE A 353 16.59 -4.31 21.69
N PHE A 354 16.16 -4.06 20.46
CA PHE A 354 15.74 -5.07 19.50
C PHE A 354 16.43 -4.78 18.17
N GLU A 355 17.49 -5.54 17.92
CA GLU A 355 18.35 -5.35 16.75
C GLU A 355 17.61 -5.41 15.41
N PRO A 356 16.63 -6.31 15.17
CA PRO A 356 15.96 -6.36 13.88
C PRO A 356 15.33 -5.01 13.47
N LEU A 357 14.89 -4.18 14.42
CA LEU A 357 14.32 -2.86 14.14
C LEU A 357 15.29 -1.90 13.44
N SER A 358 16.60 -2.13 13.57
CA SER A 358 17.65 -1.35 12.89
C SER A 358 18.01 -1.90 11.50
N ARG A 359 17.35 -2.97 11.04
CA ARG A 359 17.64 -3.66 9.78
C ARG A 359 16.48 -3.62 8.79
N SER A 360 16.80 -3.63 7.51
CA SER A 360 15.81 -3.62 6.41
C SER A 360 14.85 -4.82 6.48
N GLU A 361 15.31 -5.96 6.99
CA GLU A 361 14.54 -7.19 7.16
C GLU A 361 13.28 -7.00 8.01
N PHE A 362 13.24 -6.02 8.93
CA PHE A 362 12.04 -5.75 9.72
C PHE A 362 10.85 -5.27 8.87
N CYS A 363 11.12 -4.67 7.70
CA CYS A 363 10.09 -4.21 6.78
C CYS A 363 9.54 -5.36 5.91
N MET A 364 10.32 -6.43 5.74
CA MET A 364 10.05 -7.53 4.82
C MET A 364 8.70 -8.24 5.04
N PRO A 365 8.22 -8.49 6.28
CA PRO A 365 6.93 -9.16 6.47
C PRO A 365 5.77 -8.47 5.75
N CYS A 366 5.79 -7.13 5.63
CA CYS A 366 4.76 -6.35 4.96
C CYS A 366 5.14 -5.90 3.54
N HIS A 367 6.44 -5.75 3.25
CA HIS A 367 6.96 -5.28 1.96
C HIS A 367 7.54 -6.41 1.07
N GLN A 368 7.17 -7.65 1.37
CA GLN A 368 7.40 -8.81 0.51
C GLN A 368 6.24 -9.81 0.67
N VAL A 369 5.17 -9.60 -0.11
CA VAL A 369 3.89 -10.28 0.05
C VAL A 369 3.50 -10.99 -1.23
N ALA A 370 3.13 -12.26 -1.09
CA ALA A 370 2.45 -13.02 -2.13
C ALA A 370 1.04 -13.40 -1.66
N VAL A 371 0.02 -13.03 -2.44
CA VAL A 371 -1.35 -13.48 -2.20
C VAL A 371 -1.51 -14.90 -2.70
N HIS A 372 -2.36 -15.68 -2.04
CA HIS A 372 -2.80 -16.95 -2.59
C HIS A 372 -3.59 -16.70 -3.89
N PRO A 373 -3.28 -17.36 -5.01
CA PRO A 373 -2.61 -18.67 -5.10
C PRO A 373 -1.07 -18.71 -5.17
N GLY A 374 -0.40 -17.56 -5.08
CA GLY A 374 1.06 -17.46 -5.11
C GLY A 374 1.57 -16.26 -5.92
N ILE A 375 0.71 -15.29 -6.21
CA ILE A 375 1.04 -14.09 -6.99
C ILE A 375 1.78 -13.12 -6.08
N ALA A 376 3.00 -12.75 -6.47
CA ALA A 376 3.81 -11.81 -5.73
C ALA A 376 3.32 -10.37 -5.98
N LEU A 377 2.38 -9.94 -5.16
CA LEU A 377 1.79 -8.60 -5.18
C LEU A 377 2.80 -7.51 -4.79
N GLU A 378 3.63 -7.82 -3.80
CA GLU A 378 4.58 -6.90 -3.22
C GLU A 378 5.96 -7.57 -3.22
N VAL A 379 6.92 -6.98 -3.94
CA VAL A 379 8.24 -7.59 -4.20
C VAL A 379 9.41 -6.66 -3.91
N VAL A 380 9.18 -5.57 -3.17
CA VAL A 380 10.21 -4.57 -2.83
C VAL A 380 11.44 -5.22 -2.24
N TRP A 381 11.30 -6.14 -1.29
CA TRP A 381 12.46 -6.78 -0.65
C TRP A 381 13.36 -7.52 -1.65
N ASN A 382 12.78 -8.28 -2.57
CA ASN A 382 13.55 -8.98 -3.60
C ASN A 382 14.20 -7.99 -4.57
N GLN A 383 13.55 -6.87 -4.90
CA GLN A 383 14.17 -5.82 -5.72
C GLN A 383 15.35 -5.18 -4.99
N TYR A 384 15.16 -4.84 -3.72
CA TYR A 384 16.18 -4.26 -2.86
C TYR A 384 17.40 -5.15 -2.66
N ARG A 385 17.21 -6.44 -2.36
CA ARG A 385 18.34 -7.38 -2.25
C ARG A 385 19.19 -7.49 -3.50
N ASN A 386 18.64 -7.15 -4.67
CA ASN A 386 19.34 -7.17 -5.95
C ASN A 386 19.85 -5.79 -6.38
N SER A 387 19.66 -4.76 -5.55
CA SER A 387 19.96 -3.37 -5.88
C SER A 387 21.37 -2.93 -5.47
N PRO A 388 21.88 -1.83 -6.03
CA PRO A 388 23.12 -1.21 -5.56
C PRO A 388 23.06 -0.77 -4.09
N ALA A 389 21.93 -0.23 -3.61
CA ALA A 389 21.75 0.16 -2.21
C ALA A 389 22.06 -1.00 -1.23
N TRP A 390 21.57 -2.21 -1.51
CA TRP A 390 21.88 -3.39 -0.69
C TRP A 390 23.38 -3.71 -0.67
N LYS A 391 24.04 -3.67 -1.84
CA LYS A 391 25.49 -3.91 -1.94
C LYS A 391 26.29 -2.86 -1.15
N ASN A 392 25.83 -1.62 -1.15
CA ASN A 392 26.45 -0.51 -0.44
C ASN A 392 26.08 -0.46 1.06
N GLY A 393 25.23 -1.38 1.54
CA GLY A 393 24.79 -1.43 2.93
C GLY A 393 23.83 -0.31 3.34
N VAL A 394 23.16 0.34 2.38
CA VAL A 394 22.12 1.34 2.63
C VAL A 394 20.83 0.62 3.00
N SER A 395 20.29 0.90 4.18
CA SER A 395 19.06 0.27 4.69
C SER A 395 17.79 0.93 4.17
N CYS A 396 16.65 0.24 4.28
CA CYS A 396 15.34 0.85 4.00
C CYS A 396 15.12 2.10 4.87
N GLN A 397 15.54 2.05 6.14
CA GLN A 397 15.41 3.14 7.10
C GLN A 397 16.19 4.37 6.67
N ASP A 398 17.35 4.22 6.02
CA ASP A 398 18.19 5.36 5.61
C ASP A 398 17.49 6.23 4.56
N CYS A 399 16.75 5.64 3.63
CA CYS A 399 15.99 6.38 2.61
C CYS A 399 14.56 6.73 3.04
N HIS A 400 13.89 5.85 3.79
CA HIS A 400 12.46 6.00 4.12
C HIS A 400 12.20 6.63 5.49
N MET A 401 13.17 6.62 6.40
CA MET A 401 13.10 7.24 7.73
C MET A 401 14.22 8.25 7.96
N GLY A 402 14.98 8.58 6.92
CA GLY A 402 16.02 9.60 6.92
C GLY A 402 15.46 11.03 6.94
N HIS A 403 16.35 12.01 6.95
CA HIS A 403 15.98 13.42 6.92
C HIS A 403 15.40 13.83 5.55
N THR A 404 16.04 13.39 4.47
CA THR A 404 15.67 13.78 3.10
C THR A 404 14.76 12.73 2.47
N PRO A 405 13.61 13.13 1.89
CA PRO A 405 12.69 12.18 1.24
C PRO A 405 13.35 11.32 0.16
N GLY A 406 13.39 10.00 0.38
CA GLY A 406 13.87 9.01 -0.58
C GLY A 406 15.38 8.98 -0.82
N LYS A 407 16.19 9.69 0.00
CA LYS A 407 17.66 9.71 -0.11
C LYS A 407 18.31 9.35 1.22
N ALA A 408 19.36 8.53 1.17
CA ALA A 408 20.15 8.11 2.32
C ALA A 408 21.11 9.21 2.84
N TYR A 409 20.65 10.46 2.95
CA TYR A 409 21.46 11.62 3.35
C TYR A 409 21.50 11.85 4.87
N GLY A 410 21.42 10.77 5.63
CA GLY A 410 21.50 10.80 7.09
C GLY A 410 20.18 11.17 7.76
N TYR A 411 20.29 11.59 9.02
CA TYR A 411 19.16 11.77 9.94
C TYR A 411 19.26 13.10 10.68
N SER A 412 18.12 13.66 11.06
CA SER A 412 18.07 14.74 12.06
C SER A 412 18.43 14.20 13.44
N CYS A 413 18.67 15.08 14.40
CA CYS A 413 18.81 14.69 15.80
C CYS A 413 17.93 15.49 16.72
N GLU A 414 17.31 14.79 17.65
CA GLU A 414 16.37 15.36 18.61
C GLU A 414 16.38 14.56 19.92
N PRO A 415 15.97 15.17 21.04
CA PRO A 415 15.56 14.43 22.21
C PRO A 415 14.41 13.48 21.84
N ILE A 416 14.43 12.25 22.37
CA ILE A 416 13.43 11.23 21.96
C ILE A 416 12.03 11.54 22.47
N ALA A 417 11.96 12.24 23.60
CA ALA A 417 10.75 12.43 24.37
C ALA A 417 10.68 13.83 24.97
N GLU A 418 9.46 14.24 25.29
CA GLU A 418 9.15 15.38 26.11
C GLU A 418 8.48 14.91 27.41
N LEU A 419 9.00 15.35 28.55
CA LEU A 419 8.40 15.11 29.86
C LEU A 419 7.96 16.44 30.45
N ALA A 420 6.71 16.53 30.90
CA ALA A 420 6.10 17.78 31.40
C ALA A 420 6.27 18.98 30.44
N GLY A 421 6.18 18.72 29.12
CA GLY A 421 6.31 19.74 28.06
C GLY A 421 7.73 20.25 27.83
N LYS A 422 8.75 19.54 28.32
CA LYS A 422 10.16 19.89 28.12
C LYS A 422 10.91 18.73 27.47
N PRO A 423 11.87 18.99 26.57
CA PRO A 423 12.68 17.92 25.98
C PRO A 423 13.44 17.14 27.05
N PHE A 424 13.50 15.81 26.89
CA PHE A 424 14.10 14.89 27.85
C PHE A 424 15.18 14.02 27.21
N GLY A 425 16.34 13.98 27.86
CA GLY A 425 17.53 13.27 27.40
C GLY A 425 18.35 14.04 26.35
N PRO A 426 19.57 13.55 26.04
CA PRO A 426 20.42 14.18 25.04
C PRO A 426 19.85 14.00 23.61
N PRO A 427 20.06 14.98 22.71
CA PRO A 427 19.75 14.82 21.30
C PRO A 427 20.48 13.60 20.70
N ARG A 428 19.77 12.84 19.87
CA ARG A 428 20.28 11.63 19.18
C ARG A 428 19.57 11.44 17.84
N LYS A 429 20.04 10.47 17.04
CA LYS A 429 19.43 10.06 15.76
C LYS A 429 17.90 10.03 15.87
N PHE A 430 17.25 10.91 15.12
CA PHE A 430 15.81 10.99 14.98
C PHE A 430 15.43 10.31 13.67
N SER A 431 14.71 9.18 13.77
CA SER A 431 14.20 8.49 12.58
C SER A 431 12.83 9.08 12.26
N ASN A 432 12.68 9.66 11.08
CA ASN A 432 11.43 10.27 10.65
C ASN A 432 10.36 9.17 10.47
N HIS A 433 9.18 9.36 11.08
CA HIS A 433 8.08 8.38 11.04
C HIS A 433 6.99 8.71 10.00
N ASN A 434 7.29 9.60 9.05
CA ASN A 434 6.41 9.87 7.91
C ASN A 434 6.51 8.75 6.85
N PHE A 435 7.57 7.93 6.93
CA PHE A 435 7.88 6.82 6.03
C PHE A 435 7.81 7.26 4.56
N TRP A 436 8.88 7.92 4.10
CA TRP A 436 8.91 8.60 2.80
C TRP A 436 8.44 7.69 1.68
N GLY A 437 7.50 8.18 0.88
CA GLY A 437 6.84 7.41 -0.15
C GLY A 437 5.88 8.31 -0.92
N PRO A 438 5.48 7.92 -2.13
CA PRO A 438 4.68 8.74 -3.05
C PRO A 438 3.18 8.82 -2.68
N ASN A 439 2.81 8.49 -1.44
CA ASN A 439 1.41 8.27 -1.06
C ASN A 439 0.77 9.53 -0.47
N TYR A 440 -0.55 9.63 -0.66
CA TYR A 440 -1.42 10.67 -0.11
C TYR A 440 -2.78 10.05 0.30
N SER A 441 -3.55 10.79 1.10
CA SER A 441 -4.86 10.35 1.55
C SER A 441 -5.99 10.85 0.65
N ILE A 442 -7.02 10.02 0.49
CA ILE A 442 -8.33 10.43 -0.04
C ILE A 442 -9.46 10.22 0.98
N ALA A 443 -9.14 9.99 2.27
CA ALA A 443 -10.12 9.87 3.36
C ALA A 443 -10.59 11.24 3.85
N HIS A 444 -11.86 11.33 4.27
CA HIS A 444 -12.49 12.59 4.68
C HIS A 444 -11.58 13.37 5.66
N PRO A 445 -11.38 14.69 5.48
CA PRO A 445 -10.38 15.42 6.28
C PRO A 445 -10.71 15.46 7.78
N GLY A 446 -11.97 15.21 8.17
CA GLY A 446 -12.36 15.02 9.57
C GLY A 446 -11.95 13.66 10.15
N VAL A 447 -11.72 12.67 9.29
CA VAL A 447 -11.34 11.29 9.66
C VAL A 447 -9.82 11.09 9.59
N PHE A 448 -9.15 11.70 8.61
CA PHE A 448 -7.70 11.57 8.43
C PHE A 448 -7.06 12.86 7.87
N PRO A 449 -5.84 13.26 8.26
CA PRO A 449 -4.93 12.63 9.24
C PRO A 449 -5.50 12.44 10.64
N HIS A 450 -5.03 11.42 11.38
CA HIS A 450 -5.49 11.18 12.76
C HIS A 450 -5.31 12.45 13.57
N ASN A 451 -6.26 12.81 14.43
CA ASN A 451 -6.20 14.03 15.23
C ASN A 451 -6.90 13.81 16.57
N PRO A 452 -6.22 13.90 17.73
CA PRO A 452 -6.87 13.67 19.02
C PRO A 452 -8.01 14.66 19.32
N LYS A 453 -8.00 15.84 18.71
CA LYS A 453 -9.11 16.80 18.84
C LYS A 453 -10.34 16.39 18.03
N ALA A 454 -10.18 15.54 17.02
CA ALA A 454 -11.28 15.06 16.18
C ALA A 454 -12.15 14.03 16.91
N ASP A 455 -11.64 13.41 17.97
CA ASP A 455 -12.37 12.41 18.79
C ASP A 455 -13.59 12.98 19.53
N ARG A 456 -13.77 14.32 19.50
CA ARG A 456 -15.00 14.98 19.96
C ARG A 456 -16.24 14.50 19.17
N TRP A 457 -16.05 14.08 17.92
CA TRP A 457 -17.11 13.56 17.06
C TRP A 457 -16.72 12.19 16.50
N SER A 458 -17.73 11.34 16.33
CA SER A 458 -17.57 10.02 15.73
C SER A 458 -17.18 10.11 14.25
N PRO A 459 -16.51 9.08 13.70
CA PRO A 459 -16.22 9.04 12.27
C PRO A 459 -17.45 9.19 11.37
N ARG A 460 -18.61 8.69 11.79
CA ARG A 460 -19.87 8.81 11.02
C ARG A 460 -20.39 10.24 10.98
N GLU A 461 -20.33 10.95 12.11
CA GLU A 461 -20.65 12.38 12.14
C GLU A 461 -19.70 13.15 11.23
N TRP A 462 -18.39 12.86 11.28
CA TRP A 462 -17.43 13.47 10.37
C TRP A 462 -17.75 13.26 8.89
N LEU A 463 -18.24 12.10 8.50
CA LEU A 463 -18.61 11.82 7.11
C LEU A 463 -19.84 12.59 6.64
N SER A 464 -20.69 13.05 7.56
CA SER A 464 -21.82 13.93 7.25
C SER A 464 -21.45 15.42 7.18
N PHE A 465 -20.22 15.80 7.54
CA PHE A 465 -19.77 17.18 7.50
C PHE A 465 -19.36 17.59 6.07
N ASP A 466 -20.12 18.48 5.44
CA ASP A 466 -19.78 18.95 4.08
C ASP A 466 -18.76 20.10 4.10
N TRP A 467 -17.48 19.72 4.20
CA TRP A 467 -16.38 20.67 4.13
C TRP A 467 -16.24 21.36 2.77
N ARG A 468 -16.76 20.75 1.68
CA ARG A 468 -16.68 21.31 0.32
C ARG A 468 -17.70 22.41 0.10
N ALA A 469 -18.88 22.31 0.70
CA ALA A 469 -19.85 23.40 0.76
C ALA A 469 -19.36 24.58 1.62
N GLY A 470 -18.27 24.41 2.36
CA GLY A 470 -17.67 25.46 3.18
C GLY A 470 -18.24 25.51 4.60
N TRP A 471 -18.85 24.42 5.09
CA TRP A 471 -19.42 24.37 6.45
C TRP A 471 -18.42 24.85 7.51
N GLY A 472 -18.90 25.67 8.45
CA GLY A 472 -18.09 26.24 9.53
C GLY A 472 -17.16 27.39 9.13
N THR A 473 -17.05 27.74 7.83
CA THR A 473 -16.32 28.96 7.41
C THR A 473 -17.15 30.20 7.72
N GLU A 474 -16.49 31.34 7.99
CA GLU A 474 -17.24 32.58 8.23
C GLU A 474 -18.11 32.99 7.05
N GLU A 475 -17.64 32.75 5.83
CA GLU A 475 -18.33 33.08 4.58
C GLU A 475 -19.62 32.27 4.45
N PHE A 476 -19.56 30.96 4.68
CA PHE A 476 -20.72 30.08 4.68
C PHE A 476 -21.69 30.43 5.81
N GLU A 477 -21.21 30.57 7.04
CA GLU A 477 -22.08 30.87 8.19
C GLU A 477 -22.76 32.25 8.07
N ARG A 478 -22.15 33.21 7.37
CA ARG A 478 -22.78 34.48 7.03
C ARG A 478 -23.83 34.33 5.93
N SER A 479 -23.59 33.52 4.91
CA SER A 479 -24.49 33.39 3.75
C SER A 479 -25.81 32.68 4.08
N ILE A 480 -25.79 31.79 5.07
CA ILE A 480 -26.98 31.03 5.50
C ILE A 480 -27.79 31.72 6.59
N ARG A 481 -27.28 32.83 7.15
CA ARG A 481 -27.94 33.54 8.24
C ARG A 481 -29.28 34.10 7.76
N GLY A 482 -30.37 33.59 8.34
CA GLY A 482 -31.74 34.02 8.00
C GLY A 482 -32.35 33.29 6.79
N VAL A 483 -31.66 32.30 6.22
CA VAL A 483 -32.23 31.39 5.22
C VAL A 483 -33.17 30.41 5.91
N GLN A 484 -34.45 30.44 5.55
CA GLN A 484 -35.45 29.52 6.09
C GLN A 484 -35.39 28.17 5.36
N GLY A 485 -35.55 27.05 6.10
CA GLY A 485 -35.63 25.70 5.53
C GLY A 485 -34.28 25.01 5.28
N MET A 486 -33.15 25.61 5.69
CA MET A 486 -31.87 24.91 5.69
C MET A 486 -31.77 24.01 6.92
N HIS A 487 -31.63 22.71 6.70
CA HIS A 487 -31.49 21.71 7.75
C HIS A 487 -30.11 21.08 7.69
N PHE A 488 -29.46 20.97 8.84
CA PHE A 488 -28.21 20.26 9.02
C PHE A 488 -28.45 19.02 9.89
N PRO A 489 -27.76 17.90 9.63
CA PRO A 489 -27.84 16.75 10.50
C PRO A 489 -27.13 17.05 11.85
N PRO A 490 -27.65 16.58 12.99
CA PRO A 490 -26.91 16.63 14.25
C PRO A 490 -25.56 15.92 14.14
N PRO A 491 -24.48 16.41 14.78
CA PRO A 491 -24.39 17.61 15.62
C PRO A 491 -24.09 18.90 14.82
N TRP A 492 -24.12 18.84 13.49
CA TRP A 492 -23.83 19.97 12.63
C TRP A 492 -25.00 20.95 12.50
N ASP A 493 -26.08 20.77 13.24
CA ASP A 493 -27.14 21.76 13.44
C ASP A 493 -26.68 22.95 14.29
N ASP A 494 -25.68 22.76 15.15
CA ASP A 494 -25.03 23.84 15.89
C ASP A 494 -23.91 24.54 15.08
N ALA A 495 -23.97 25.87 15.02
CA ALA A 495 -23.03 26.66 14.24
C ALA A 495 -21.63 26.75 14.88
N ASP A 496 -21.52 26.69 16.20
CA ASP A 496 -20.24 26.69 16.91
C ASP A 496 -19.54 25.35 16.75
N ASP A 497 -20.28 24.25 16.78
CA ASP A 497 -19.74 22.91 16.46
C ASP A 497 -19.22 22.84 15.03
N ARG A 498 -19.95 23.40 14.04
CA ARG A 498 -19.44 23.49 12.67
C ARG A 498 -18.14 24.30 12.58
N ARG A 499 -18.04 25.43 13.29
CA ARG A 499 -16.83 26.27 13.32
C ARG A 499 -15.65 25.57 13.99
N ASP A 500 -15.89 24.86 15.08
CA ASP A 500 -14.86 24.08 15.76
C ASP A 500 -14.38 22.90 14.91
N ALA A 501 -15.31 22.20 14.27
CA ALA A 501 -15.00 21.15 13.32
C ALA A 501 -14.16 21.68 12.15
N ARG A 502 -14.50 22.88 11.65
CA ARG A 502 -13.75 23.52 10.56
C ARG A 502 -12.28 23.76 10.90
N LYS A 503 -11.96 24.16 12.14
CA LYS A 503 -10.56 24.34 12.58
C LYS A 503 -9.75 23.05 12.46
N ILE A 504 -10.38 21.90 12.77
CA ILE A 504 -9.76 20.58 12.63
C ILE A 504 -9.58 20.22 11.16
N ILE A 505 -10.62 20.43 10.35
CA ILE A 505 -10.59 20.20 8.90
C ILE A 505 -9.44 20.98 8.25
N ASP A 506 -9.31 22.28 8.54
CA ASP A 506 -8.26 23.12 7.96
C ASP A 506 -6.86 22.66 8.39
N SER A 507 -6.70 22.29 9.67
CA SER A 507 -5.45 21.71 10.17
C SER A 507 -5.10 20.40 9.46
N ASN A 508 -6.07 19.53 9.27
CA ASN A 508 -5.88 18.22 8.64
C ASN A 508 -5.63 18.35 7.13
N LEU A 509 -6.30 19.27 6.45
CA LEU A 509 -6.05 19.61 5.04
C LEU A 509 -4.63 20.14 4.83
N LYS A 510 -4.17 21.06 5.71
CA LYS A 510 -2.79 21.54 5.68
C LYS A 510 -1.81 20.38 5.81
N ARG A 511 -2.03 19.48 6.77
CA ARG A 511 -1.17 18.31 6.99
C ARG A 511 -1.20 17.33 5.81
N ALA A 512 -2.35 17.16 5.16
CA ALA A 512 -2.48 16.33 3.96
C ALA A 512 -1.69 16.92 2.76
N VAL A 513 -1.67 18.25 2.61
CA VAL A 513 -0.83 18.93 1.60
C VAL A 513 0.65 18.70 1.89
N GLU A 514 1.10 18.86 3.13
CA GLU A 514 2.49 18.57 3.52
C GLU A 514 2.88 17.12 3.21
N LYS A 515 1.97 16.16 3.48
CA LYS A 515 2.19 14.75 3.12
C LYS A 515 2.33 14.58 1.60
N ARG A 516 1.42 15.18 0.83
CA ARG A 516 1.45 15.12 -0.64
C ARG A 516 2.75 15.71 -1.20
N ASP A 517 3.19 16.87 -0.69
CA ASP A 517 4.42 17.53 -1.11
C ASP A 517 5.65 16.67 -0.82
N SER A 518 5.67 15.96 0.32
CA SER A 518 6.71 14.98 0.60
C SER A 518 6.70 13.79 -0.37
N GLY A 519 5.53 13.39 -0.87
CA GLY A 519 5.38 12.38 -1.90
C GLY A 519 5.93 12.84 -3.26
N ILE A 520 5.66 14.10 -3.63
CA ILE A 520 6.26 14.75 -4.82
C ILE A 520 7.77 14.82 -4.68
N ALA A 521 8.29 15.21 -3.52
CA ALA A 521 9.73 15.27 -3.26
C ALA A 521 10.36 13.88 -3.38
N THR A 522 9.73 12.85 -2.82
CA THR A 522 10.20 11.45 -2.91
C THR A 522 10.25 10.97 -4.37
N LEU A 523 9.20 11.22 -5.17
CA LEU A 523 9.22 10.85 -6.59
C LEU A 523 10.20 11.68 -7.40
N SER A 524 10.33 12.97 -7.10
CA SER A 524 11.28 13.86 -7.79
C SER A 524 12.73 13.47 -7.52
N ALA A 525 13.01 12.88 -6.36
CA ALA A 525 14.31 12.30 -6.03
C ALA A 525 14.63 11.03 -6.85
N ALA A 526 13.61 10.35 -7.37
CA ALA A 526 13.73 9.10 -8.11
C ALA A 526 13.51 9.24 -9.63
N VAL A 527 12.72 10.20 -10.09
CA VAL A 527 12.37 10.35 -11.52
C VAL A 527 13.22 11.45 -12.13
N ARG A 528 13.97 11.13 -13.18
CA ARG A 528 14.61 12.12 -14.04
C ARG A 528 14.19 11.92 -15.48
N LEU A 529 13.80 13.00 -16.14
CA LEU A 529 13.53 13.02 -17.57
C LEU A 529 14.74 13.58 -18.32
N ASP A 530 15.10 12.95 -19.43
CA ASP A 530 16.14 13.40 -20.35
C ASP A 530 15.58 13.42 -21.79
N GLY A 531 15.62 14.59 -22.43
CA GLY A 531 14.99 14.86 -23.72
C GLY A 531 14.13 16.13 -23.68
N PRO A 532 13.38 16.44 -24.76
CA PRO A 532 13.14 15.61 -25.93
C PRO A 532 14.34 15.53 -26.89
N HIS A 533 14.75 14.32 -27.23
CA HIS A 533 15.79 14.02 -28.22
C HIS A 533 15.17 13.96 -29.62
N LEU A 534 15.24 15.06 -30.36
CA LEU A 534 14.66 15.17 -31.71
C LEU A 534 15.44 14.33 -32.73
N LYS A 535 14.74 13.55 -33.56
CA LYS A 535 15.37 12.78 -34.65
C LYS A 535 15.67 13.61 -35.89
N SER A 536 15.04 14.78 -36.03
CA SER A 536 15.17 15.65 -37.20
C SER A 536 14.82 17.08 -36.84
N GLN A 537 15.32 18.03 -37.62
CA GLN A 537 14.92 19.44 -37.55
C GLN A 537 13.41 19.58 -37.83
N PRO A 538 12.64 20.27 -36.97
CA PRO A 538 11.21 20.50 -37.18
C PRO A 538 10.94 21.35 -38.43
N ARG A 539 9.92 20.96 -39.21
CA ARG A 539 9.52 21.65 -40.45
C ARG A 539 8.01 21.70 -40.57
N VAL A 540 7.49 22.75 -41.20
CA VAL A 540 6.07 22.90 -41.51
C VAL A 540 5.57 21.71 -42.33
N ASN A 541 4.40 21.19 -41.98
CA ASN A 541 3.73 20.06 -42.64
C ASN A 541 4.59 18.78 -42.72
N LYS A 542 5.51 18.56 -41.77
CA LYS A 542 6.28 17.33 -41.65
C LYS A 542 6.12 16.73 -40.26
N PRO A 543 6.02 15.39 -40.13
CA PRO A 543 5.96 14.77 -38.82
C PRO A 543 7.29 14.94 -38.08
N LEU A 544 7.23 15.04 -36.75
CA LEU A 544 8.40 15.12 -35.88
C LEU A 544 8.47 13.87 -35.00
N ASN A 545 9.59 13.15 -35.08
CA ASN A 545 9.86 12.04 -34.17
C ASN A 545 10.86 12.48 -33.11
N PHE A 546 10.61 12.12 -31.85
CA PHE A 546 11.53 12.39 -30.76
C PHE A 546 11.45 11.29 -29.69
N LYS A 547 12.39 11.31 -28.75
CA LYS A 547 12.44 10.39 -27.63
C LYS A 547 12.56 11.15 -26.31
N ILE A 548 12.02 10.59 -25.24
CA ILE A 548 12.29 11.02 -23.87
C ILE A 548 12.78 9.79 -23.10
N HIS A 549 13.92 9.91 -22.45
CA HIS A 549 14.46 8.91 -21.55
C HIS A 549 13.93 9.17 -20.13
N VAL A 550 13.28 8.17 -19.55
CA VAL A 550 12.79 8.19 -18.18
C VAL A 550 13.75 7.34 -17.35
N HIS A 551 14.45 7.98 -16.42
CA HIS A 551 15.42 7.33 -15.55
C HIS A 551 14.81 7.05 -14.18
N ASN A 552 15.14 5.89 -13.63
CA ASN A 552 15.00 5.62 -12.20
C ASN A 552 16.32 5.98 -11.51
N GLY A 553 16.35 7.10 -10.80
CA GLY A 553 17.46 7.54 -9.93
C GLY A 553 17.39 7.00 -8.50
N SER A 554 16.54 6.01 -8.23
CA SER A 554 16.64 5.17 -7.05
C SER A 554 17.64 4.03 -7.31
N ASP A 555 18.54 3.83 -6.35
CA ASP A 555 19.46 2.70 -6.26
C ASP A 555 18.90 1.56 -5.38
N GLY A 556 17.68 1.74 -4.85
CA GLY A 556 17.07 0.87 -3.83
C GLY A 556 16.09 -0.14 -4.39
N HIS A 557 15.20 0.23 -5.31
CA HIS A 557 14.19 -0.67 -5.87
C HIS A 557 13.66 -0.15 -7.21
N ASN A 558 12.71 -0.87 -7.81
CA ASN A 558 12.14 -0.46 -9.10
C ASN A 558 11.25 0.78 -8.99
N LEU A 559 11.01 1.45 -10.12
CA LEU A 559 10.10 2.57 -10.30
C LEU A 559 9.00 2.23 -11.33
N PRO A 560 7.72 2.14 -10.94
CA PRO A 560 7.25 1.95 -9.58
C PRO A 560 7.68 0.59 -9.00
N THR A 561 7.61 0.48 -7.68
CA THR A 561 7.64 -0.80 -6.96
C THR A 561 6.25 -1.09 -6.37
N ALA A 562 6.08 -2.15 -5.58
CA ALA A 562 4.86 -2.39 -4.80
C ALA A 562 3.57 -2.43 -5.62
N SER A 563 3.56 -3.28 -6.66
CA SER A 563 2.52 -3.23 -7.67
C SER A 563 1.49 -4.33 -7.50
N LEU A 564 0.29 -3.96 -7.03
CA LEU A 564 -0.88 -4.83 -6.93
C LEU A 564 -1.49 -5.18 -8.30
N GLY A 565 -0.69 -5.18 -9.38
CA GLY A 565 -1.08 -5.50 -10.75
C GLY A 565 -2.13 -4.59 -11.42
N ALA A 566 -2.75 -3.66 -10.69
CA ALA A 566 -3.49 -2.53 -11.23
C ALA A 566 -3.01 -1.18 -10.67
N GLN A 567 -2.06 -1.17 -9.74
CA GLN A 567 -1.56 0.04 -9.07
C GLN A 567 -0.03 0.00 -8.95
N PRO A 568 0.66 1.14 -8.77
CA PRO A 568 0.17 2.50 -9.03
C PRO A 568 0.21 2.83 -10.54
N GLN A 569 -0.44 3.94 -10.93
CA GLN A 569 -0.28 4.52 -12.26
C GLN A 569 0.79 5.59 -12.25
N GLN A 570 1.82 5.39 -13.07
CA GLN A 570 2.89 6.35 -13.30
C GLN A 570 3.16 6.44 -14.80
N TRP A 571 2.98 7.62 -15.40
CA TRP A 571 2.96 7.78 -16.86
C TRP A 571 3.59 9.08 -17.29
N LEU A 572 3.91 9.21 -18.58
CA LEU A 572 4.37 10.48 -19.16
C LEU A 572 3.22 11.18 -19.86
N ASN A 573 2.99 12.45 -19.53
CA ASN A 573 2.13 13.35 -20.29
C ASN A 573 3.00 14.31 -21.10
N VAL A 574 2.76 14.38 -22.41
CA VAL A 574 3.54 15.22 -23.33
C VAL A 574 2.59 15.99 -24.22
N THR A 575 2.79 17.30 -24.32
CA THR A 575 2.00 18.20 -25.15
C THR A 575 2.89 18.97 -26.12
N LEU A 576 2.37 19.25 -27.30
CA LEU A 576 2.91 20.24 -28.23
C LEU A 576 2.03 21.47 -28.21
N ILE A 577 2.64 22.62 -27.93
CA ILE A 577 1.98 23.93 -27.89
C ILE A 577 2.45 24.75 -29.09
N ASP A 578 1.51 25.30 -29.85
CA ASP A 578 1.78 26.12 -31.03
C ASP A 578 2.24 27.56 -30.67
N PRO A 579 2.67 28.37 -31.65
CA PRO A 579 3.13 29.74 -31.41
C PRO A 579 2.05 30.67 -30.81
N PHE A 580 0.77 30.28 -30.85
CA PHE A 580 -0.33 31.03 -30.26
C PHE A 580 -0.72 30.53 -28.86
N GLY A 581 0.02 29.56 -28.32
CA GLY A 581 -0.23 28.99 -26.99
C GLY A 581 -1.30 27.90 -26.97
N ARG A 582 -1.73 27.37 -28.12
CA ARG A 582 -2.75 26.30 -28.19
C ARG A 582 -2.09 24.92 -28.20
N ILE A 583 -2.66 23.97 -27.46
CA ILE A 583 -2.25 22.56 -27.54
C ILE A 583 -2.72 21.99 -28.88
N VAL A 584 -1.78 21.56 -29.72
CA VAL A 584 -2.05 21.02 -31.07
C VAL A 584 -1.79 19.50 -31.15
N TRP A 585 -1.17 18.92 -30.13
CA TRP A 585 -0.99 17.47 -30.00
C TRP A 585 -0.73 17.13 -28.52
N GLU A 586 -1.27 15.99 -28.05
CA GLU A 586 -1.09 15.51 -26.67
C GLU A 586 -1.09 13.97 -26.61
N THR A 587 -0.34 13.42 -25.66
CA THR A 587 -0.35 12.01 -25.23
C THR A 587 -0.26 11.95 -23.71
N GLY A 588 -0.72 10.85 -23.09
CA GLY A 588 -0.83 10.72 -21.64
C GLY A 588 -1.94 11.56 -21.02
N TYR A 589 -2.97 11.88 -21.82
CA TYR A 589 -4.17 12.59 -21.38
C TYR A 589 -5.16 11.64 -20.71
N LEU A 590 -6.09 12.24 -19.96
CA LEU A 590 -7.17 11.52 -19.29
C LEU A 590 -8.48 11.69 -20.06
N ASP A 591 -9.34 10.68 -20.00
CA ASP A 591 -10.69 10.74 -20.52
C ASP A 591 -11.65 11.48 -19.57
N SER A 592 -12.94 11.56 -19.92
CA SER A 592 -13.92 12.29 -19.10
C SER A 592 -14.19 11.66 -17.73
N ASN A 593 -13.80 10.40 -17.53
CA ASN A 593 -13.90 9.66 -16.26
C ASN A 593 -12.58 9.66 -15.48
N GLY A 594 -11.55 10.32 -16.02
CA GLY A 594 -10.21 10.39 -15.45
C GLY A 594 -9.34 9.19 -15.78
N ASP A 595 -9.73 8.27 -16.65
CA ASP A 595 -8.89 7.14 -17.05
C ASP A 595 -7.83 7.56 -18.06
N LEU A 596 -6.67 6.88 -18.03
CA LEU A 596 -5.73 6.98 -19.15
C LEU A 596 -6.44 6.44 -20.39
N ALA A 597 -6.28 7.10 -21.54
CA ALA A 597 -6.91 6.72 -22.81
C ALA A 597 -6.33 5.42 -23.42
N GLU A 598 -6.31 4.34 -22.64
CA GLU A 598 -5.87 2.99 -23.01
C GLU A 598 -7.06 2.01 -23.03
N LEU A 599 -6.78 0.71 -23.09
CA LEU A 599 -7.80 -0.35 -23.19
C LEU A 599 -8.83 -0.34 -22.05
N MET A 600 -8.45 0.15 -20.87
CA MET A 600 -9.32 0.23 -19.69
C MET A 600 -10.11 1.54 -19.60
N SER A 601 -9.94 2.47 -20.55
CA SER A 601 -10.73 3.70 -20.61
C SER A 601 -12.15 3.41 -21.09
N GLU A 602 -13.12 3.97 -20.37
CA GLU A 602 -14.53 3.84 -20.68
C GLU A 602 -14.91 4.65 -21.93
N ASP A 603 -14.31 5.82 -22.13
CA ASP A 603 -14.57 6.62 -23.33
C ASP A 603 -13.94 6.01 -24.58
N VAL A 604 -12.79 5.33 -24.45
CA VAL A 604 -12.18 4.53 -25.52
C VAL A 604 -13.08 3.34 -25.86
N ALA A 605 -13.53 2.58 -24.85
CA ALA A 605 -14.41 1.43 -25.06
C ALA A 605 -15.73 1.81 -25.74
N ASN A 606 -16.27 3.00 -25.43
CA ASN A 606 -17.49 3.54 -26.04
C ASN A 606 -17.26 4.28 -27.37
N GLY A 607 -16.02 4.33 -27.88
CA GLY A 607 -15.69 5.00 -29.14
C GLY A 607 -15.83 6.52 -29.13
N LYS A 608 -15.94 7.15 -27.96
CA LYS A 608 -16.02 8.62 -27.81
C LYS A 608 -14.68 9.28 -28.10
N ILE A 609 -13.60 8.62 -27.72
CA ILE A 609 -12.22 9.04 -28.00
C ILE A 609 -11.45 7.88 -28.64
N ARG A 610 -10.34 8.19 -29.31
CA ARG A 610 -9.43 7.17 -29.84
C ARG A 610 -8.45 6.72 -28.74
N PRO A 611 -8.01 5.45 -28.73
CA PRO A 611 -6.92 5.03 -27.87
C PRO A 611 -5.66 5.86 -28.11
N ASP A 612 -4.97 6.23 -27.03
CA ASP A 612 -3.65 6.84 -27.08
C ASP A 612 -2.58 5.76 -27.30
N TYR A 613 -2.30 5.48 -28.56
CA TYR A 613 -1.29 4.51 -28.97
C TYR A 613 0.17 4.92 -28.65
N GLN A 614 0.39 6.14 -28.16
CA GLN A 614 1.73 6.63 -27.78
C GLN A 614 1.90 6.75 -26.26
N LEU A 615 0.92 6.32 -25.47
CA LEU A 615 0.96 6.35 -24.01
C LEU A 615 2.18 5.59 -23.48
N PHE A 616 3.01 6.29 -22.71
CA PHE A 616 4.04 5.69 -21.87
C PHE A 616 3.49 5.52 -20.46
N ASN A 617 3.23 4.28 -20.04
CA ASN A 617 2.70 3.94 -18.72
C ASN A 617 3.55 2.83 -18.06
N LEU A 618 3.94 3.04 -16.82
CA LEU A 618 4.72 2.11 -16.00
C LEU A 618 3.86 1.24 -15.06
N GLN A 619 2.54 1.34 -15.14
CA GLN A 619 1.62 0.48 -14.42
C GLN A 619 1.85 -0.99 -14.79
N THR A 620 2.12 -1.82 -13.78
CA THR A 620 2.08 -3.29 -13.95
C THR A 620 0.65 -3.71 -14.19
N LYS A 621 0.44 -4.72 -15.02
CA LYS A 621 -0.89 -5.24 -15.35
C LYS A 621 -1.01 -6.71 -14.98
N PHE A 622 -2.15 -7.15 -14.44
CA PHE A 622 -2.44 -8.58 -14.47
C PHE A 622 -2.85 -9.01 -15.86
N LEU A 623 -2.35 -10.15 -16.28
CA LEU A 623 -2.79 -10.85 -17.46
C LEU A 623 -3.46 -12.14 -17.00
N ILE A 624 -4.74 -12.30 -17.33
CA ILE A 624 -5.45 -13.57 -17.10
C ILE A 624 -5.61 -14.31 -18.42
N THR A 625 -5.42 -15.62 -18.36
CA THR A 625 -5.70 -16.51 -19.49
C THR A 625 -7.17 -16.87 -19.47
N ASN A 626 -7.86 -16.52 -20.55
CA ASN A 626 -9.29 -16.78 -20.72
C ASN A 626 -9.52 -18.22 -21.19
N VAL A 627 -10.72 -18.76 -20.92
CA VAL A 627 -11.16 -20.03 -21.52
C VAL A 627 -11.39 -19.90 -23.03
N LYS A 628 -11.76 -18.70 -23.50
CA LYS A 628 -11.96 -18.37 -24.91
C LYS A 628 -11.18 -17.11 -25.27
N GLY A 629 -10.40 -17.16 -26.35
CA GLY A 629 -9.61 -16.03 -26.84
C GLY A 629 -8.20 -15.94 -26.21
N PRO A 630 -7.44 -14.88 -26.53
CA PRO A 630 -6.11 -14.66 -26.00
C PRO A 630 -6.16 -14.22 -24.52
N ASP A 631 -4.96 -14.09 -23.91
CA ASP A 631 -4.82 -13.44 -22.60
C ASP A 631 -5.38 -12.01 -22.63
N ARG A 632 -5.93 -11.55 -21.51
CA ARG A 632 -6.42 -10.18 -21.36
C ARG A 632 -5.85 -9.49 -20.13
N GLU A 633 -5.69 -8.17 -20.23
CA GLU A 633 -5.45 -7.32 -19.07
C GLU A 633 -6.64 -7.41 -18.11
N PHE A 634 -6.36 -7.57 -16.82
CA PHE A 634 -7.39 -7.64 -15.79
C PHE A 634 -6.99 -6.82 -14.55
N PRO A 635 -7.93 -6.14 -13.91
CA PRO A 635 -7.65 -5.29 -12.74
C PRO A 635 -7.44 -6.04 -11.43
N LEU A 636 -7.74 -7.33 -11.35
CA LEU A 636 -7.68 -8.11 -10.11
C LEU A 636 -6.75 -9.32 -10.25
N PRO A 637 -6.12 -9.79 -9.15
CA PRO A 637 -5.33 -11.03 -9.13
C PRO A 637 -6.20 -12.29 -9.10
N VAL A 638 -7.38 -12.24 -9.72
CA VAL A 638 -8.44 -13.26 -9.62
C VAL A 638 -8.88 -13.62 -11.03
N ASN A 639 -8.70 -14.87 -11.45
CA ASN A 639 -9.27 -15.33 -12.72
C ASN A 639 -10.74 -15.73 -12.50
N VAL A 640 -11.66 -14.95 -13.08
CA VAL A 640 -13.11 -15.18 -12.98
C VAL A 640 -13.69 -15.96 -14.18
N ASP A 641 -12.86 -16.31 -15.17
CA ASP A 641 -13.32 -16.96 -16.40
C ASP A 641 -13.34 -18.49 -16.30
N VAL A 642 -12.64 -19.07 -15.32
CA VAL A 642 -12.50 -20.52 -15.17
C VAL A 642 -13.45 -21.08 -14.11
N ASP A 643 -13.49 -20.45 -12.93
CA ASP A 643 -14.27 -20.92 -11.77
C ASP A 643 -15.52 -20.08 -11.56
N GLN A 644 -16.64 -20.74 -11.20
CA GLN A 644 -17.91 -20.06 -10.85
C GLN A 644 -17.78 -19.20 -9.58
N ILE A 645 -16.89 -19.59 -8.67
CA ILE A 645 -16.51 -18.84 -7.47
C ILE A 645 -14.98 -18.81 -7.45
N PRO A 646 -14.35 -17.63 -7.56
CA PRO A 646 -12.90 -17.56 -7.55
C PRO A 646 -12.33 -17.89 -6.16
N PHE A 647 -11.63 -19.03 -6.05
CA PHE A 647 -11.01 -19.46 -4.80
C PHE A 647 -9.58 -18.88 -4.64
N LEU A 648 -9.40 -17.92 -3.73
CA LEU A 648 -8.08 -17.43 -3.32
C LEU A 648 -7.49 -18.35 -2.23
N ARG A 649 -7.00 -19.52 -2.64
CA ARG A 649 -6.35 -20.53 -1.77
C ARG A 649 -4.94 -20.87 -2.25
N PRO A 650 -4.05 -21.43 -1.41
CA PRO A 650 -2.72 -21.85 -1.85
C PRO A 650 -2.81 -22.72 -3.11
N GLY A 651 -1.99 -22.40 -4.13
CA GLY A 651 -1.97 -23.17 -5.36
C GLY A 651 -1.58 -24.63 -5.12
N ASN A 652 -2.12 -25.54 -5.93
CA ASN A 652 -1.77 -26.97 -5.91
C ASN A 652 -0.49 -27.30 -6.71
N VAL A 653 0.21 -26.29 -7.21
CA VAL A 653 1.46 -26.39 -7.97
C VAL A 653 2.55 -25.55 -7.32
N PRO A 654 3.84 -25.92 -7.46
CA PRO A 654 4.96 -25.18 -6.89
C PRO A 654 5.20 -23.86 -7.65
N PHE A 655 4.38 -22.84 -7.35
CA PHE A 655 4.49 -21.51 -7.98
C PHE A 655 5.81 -20.81 -7.68
N SER A 656 6.53 -21.19 -6.61
CA SER A 656 7.89 -20.68 -6.34
C SER A 656 8.90 -21.08 -7.43
N VAL A 657 8.65 -22.17 -8.15
CA VAL A 657 9.47 -22.63 -9.29
C VAL A 657 8.93 -22.06 -10.61
N LEU A 658 7.60 -22.01 -10.76
CA LEU A 658 6.94 -21.51 -11.97
C LEU A 658 6.95 -19.98 -12.09
N ASN A 659 7.25 -19.26 -11.00
CA ASN A 659 7.24 -17.81 -10.85
C ASN A 659 5.86 -17.13 -11.07
N HIS A 660 4.82 -17.90 -11.38
CA HIS A 660 3.44 -17.46 -11.45
C HIS A 660 2.49 -18.65 -11.22
N PRO A 661 1.27 -18.44 -10.70
CA PRO A 661 0.25 -19.47 -10.69
C PRO A 661 -0.27 -19.73 -12.12
N PRO A 662 -0.93 -20.88 -12.38
CA PRO A 662 -1.60 -21.12 -13.65
C PRO A 662 -2.60 -20.01 -14.00
N PHE A 663 -2.66 -19.64 -15.28
CA PHE A 663 -3.64 -18.70 -15.86
C PHE A 663 -3.64 -17.26 -15.32
N ILE A 664 -2.68 -16.88 -14.47
CA ILE A 664 -2.51 -15.49 -14.01
C ILE A 664 -1.03 -15.13 -14.06
N ARG A 665 -0.71 -14.00 -14.69
CA ARG A 665 0.63 -13.45 -14.77
C ARG A 665 0.61 -11.96 -14.43
N MET A 666 1.76 -11.42 -14.05
CA MET A 666 1.98 -10.00 -13.89
C MET A 666 2.96 -9.50 -14.95
N GLU A 667 2.54 -8.53 -15.73
CA GLU A 667 3.38 -7.84 -16.70
C GLU A 667 3.96 -6.58 -16.05
N ALA A 668 5.15 -6.71 -15.48
CA ALA A 668 5.82 -5.60 -14.80
C ALA A 668 6.37 -4.59 -15.82
N HIS A 669 5.88 -3.35 -15.76
CA HIS A 669 6.35 -2.26 -16.63
C HIS A 669 7.41 -1.37 -15.99
N SER A 670 7.74 -1.63 -14.73
CA SER A 670 8.67 -0.84 -13.91
C SER A 670 10.08 -0.74 -14.49
N ILE A 671 10.80 0.29 -14.06
CA ILE A 671 12.21 0.54 -14.38
C ILE A 671 13.06 0.04 -13.19
N PRO A 672 14.06 -0.85 -13.38
CA PRO A 672 14.91 -1.33 -12.29
C PRO A 672 15.76 -0.19 -11.67
N PRO A 673 16.43 -0.41 -10.51
CA PRO A 673 17.36 0.55 -9.94
C PRO A 673 18.39 1.05 -10.96
N ASP A 674 18.64 2.35 -10.99
CA ASP A 674 19.52 3.04 -11.96
C ASP A 674 19.17 2.82 -13.45
N GLY A 675 18.01 2.22 -13.72
CA GLY A 675 17.57 1.87 -15.06
C GLY A 675 17.04 3.07 -15.85
N VAL A 676 16.88 2.86 -17.16
CA VAL A 676 16.27 3.83 -18.08
C VAL A 676 15.28 3.12 -19.00
N LYS A 677 14.12 3.76 -19.22
CA LYS A 677 13.15 3.34 -20.24
C LYS A 677 12.92 4.50 -21.21
N THR A 678 12.88 4.20 -22.50
CA THR A 678 12.77 5.22 -23.55
C THR A 678 11.34 5.31 -24.07
N ALA A 679 10.69 6.45 -23.87
CA ALA A 679 9.45 6.78 -24.53
C ALA A 679 9.74 7.34 -25.93
N SER A 680 9.07 6.80 -26.95
CA SER A 680 9.24 7.22 -28.35
C SER A 680 7.96 7.82 -28.88
N TYR A 681 8.07 9.01 -29.47
CA TYR A 681 6.93 9.79 -29.94
C TYR A 681 7.07 10.17 -31.41
N ARG A 682 5.91 10.30 -32.05
CA ARG A 682 5.68 10.80 -33.40
C ARG A 682 4.53 11.80 -33.35
N ILE A 683 4.87 13.07 -33.53
CA ILE A 683 3.89 14.14 -33.74
C ILE A 683 3.52 14.14 -35.22
N PRO A 684 2.22 14.14 -35.57
CA PRO A 684 1.78 14.14 -36.95
C PRO A 684 2.04 15.50 -37.63
N ALA A 685 2.09 15.49 -38.96
CA ALA A 685 2.46 16.67 -39.75
C ALA A 685 1.46 17.84 -39.63
N ASP A 686 0.19 17.52 -39.41
CA ASP A 686 -0.92 18.48 -39.29
C ASP A 686 -0.90 19.26 -37.97
N ALA A 687 -0.06 18.89 -37.01
CA ALA A 687 0.22 19.68 -35.82
C ALA A 687 1.19 20.86 -36.10
N PHE A 688 1.92 20.84 -37.22
CA PHE A 688 2.93 21.84 -37.61
C PHE A 688 2.47 22.65 -38.83
N ARG A 689 1.37 23.40 -38.70
CA ARG A 689 0.73 24.08 -39.86
C ARG A 689 1.41 25.37 -40.28
N GLN A 690 2.24 25.96 -39.41
CA GLN A 690 2.85 27.26 -39.63
C GLN A 690 4.26 27.32 -39.03
N PRO A 691 5.12 28.19 -39.57
CA PRO A 691 6.43 28.43 -38.99
C PRO A 691 6.30 29.18 -37.66
N GLY A 692 7.31 29.05 -36.80
CA GLY A 692 7.39 29.75 -35.51
C GLY A 692 7.91 28.87 -34.38
N THR A 693 7.90 29.44 -33.17
CA THR A 693 8.34 28.75 -31.95
C THR A 693 7.20 27.92 -31.38
N TYR A 694 7.40 26.60 -31.34
CA TYR A 694 6.53 25.65 -30.66
C TYR A 694 7.19 25.24 -29.34
N ARG A 695 6.41 24.73 -28.40
CA ARG A 695 6.91 24.20 -27.12
C ARG A 695 6.50 22.75 -26.96
N ILE A 696 7.46 21.87 -26.74
CA ILE A 696 7.20 20.51 -26.25
C ILE A 696 7.26 20.56 -24.74
N SER A 697 6.14 20.34 -24.07
CA SER A 697 6.07 20.27 -22.61
C SER A 697 5.85 18.82 -22.19
N ALA A 698 6.70 18.30 -21.30
CA ALA A 698 6.62 16.95 -20.77
C ALA A 698 6.63 16.98 -19.25
N ARG A 699 5.79 16.14 -18.64
CA ARG A 699 5.76 15.91 -17.20
C ARG A 699 5.50 14.45 -16.92
N PHE A 700 6.20 13.91 -15.93
CA PHE A 700 5.88 12.59 -15.41
C PHE A 700 4.76 12.73 -14.39
N ARG A 701 3.73 11.90 -14.47
CA ARG A 701 2.55 11.99 -13.60
C ARG A 701 2.39 10.71 -12.81
N ALA A 702 1.90 10.83 -11.58
CA ALA A 702 1.70 9.70 -10.69
C ALA A 702 0.39 9.80 -9.91
N ARG A 703 -0.30 8.66 -9.79
CA ARG A 703 -1.42 8.45 -8.87
C ARG A 703 -1.43 7.03 -8.34
N LEU A 704 -2.06 6.85 -7.17
CA LEU A 704 -2.09 5.55 -6.51
C LEU A 704 -3.07 4.59 -7.19
N GLU A 705 -4.28 5.06 -7.49
CA GLU A 705 -5.36 4.21 -7.97
C GLU A 705 -5.87 4.68 -9.35
N PRO A 706 -6.01 3.77 -10.33
CA PRO A 706 -6.72 4.08 -11.57
C PRO A 706 -8.24 4.26 -11.31
N PRO A 707 -8.91 5.26 -11.90
CA PRO A 707 -10.34 5.45 -11.77
C PRO A 707 -11.18 4.25 -12.23
N TYR A 708 -10.79 3.54 -13.29
CA TYR A 708 -11.49 2.31 -13.70
C TYR A 708 -11.48 1.25 -12.59
N PHE A 709 -10.37 1.15 -11.85
CA PHE A 709 -10.22 0.22 -10.73
C PHE A 709 -11.03 0.69 -9.52
N MET A 710 -11.05 2.00 -9.27
CA MET A 710 -11.91 2.58 -8.24
C MET A 710 -13.39 2.31 -8.53
N ARG A 711 -13.85 2.49 -9.78
CA ARG A 711 -15.23 2.17 -10.18
C ARG A 711 -15.53 0.69 -10.04
N LEU A 712 -14.57 -0.18 -10.37
CA LEU A 712 -14.68 -1.62 -10.14
C LEU A 712 -14.92 -1.96 -8.66
N CYS A 713 -14.22 -1.26 -7.75
CA CYS A 713 -14.39 -1.44 -6.32
C CYS A 713 -15.60 -0.70 -5.73
N ASN A 714 -16.51 -0.17 -6.56
CA ASN A 714 -17.64 0.66 -6.13
C ASN A 714 -17.23 1.89 -5.31
N SER A 715 -16.05 2.47 -5.58
CA SER A 715 -15.64 3.75 -4.98
C SER A 715 -16.62 4.85 -5.35
N THR A 716 -16.86 5.77 -4.41
CA THR A 716 -17.78 6.89 -4.62
C THR A 716 -17.24 7.90 -5.64
N PRO A 717 -18.11 8.71 -6.28
CA PRO A 717 -17.67 9.81 -7.14
C PRO A 717 -16.69 10.77 -6.44
N GLU A 718 -16.90 11.04 -5.14
CA GLU A 718 -16.01 11.89 -4.34
C GLU A 718 -14.63 11.24 -4.16
N MET A 719 -14.54 9.93 -3.91
CA MET A 719 -13.25 9.23 -3.86
C MET A 719 -12.49 9.39 -5.18
N ILE A 720 -13.16 9.20 -6.32
CA ILE A 720 -12.55 9.33 -7.65
C ILE A 720 -12.11 10.77 -7.91
N ARG A 721 -12.96 11.75 -7.59
CA ARG A 721 -12.64 13.17 -7.68
C ARG A 721 -11.35 13.48 -6.91
N ARG A 722 -11.26 13.01 -5.66
CA ARG A 722 -10.09 13.24 -4.80
C ARG A 722 -8.83 12.57 -5.33
N MET A 723 -8.93 11.34 -5.83
CA MET A 723 -7.78 10.67 -6.47
C MET A 723 -7.26 11.49 -7.66
N ASN A 724 -8.15 12.05 -8.48
CA ASN A 724 -7.78 12.87 -9.63
C ASN A 724 -7.24 14.25 -9.24
N GLU A 725 -7.83 14.92 -8.24
CA GLU A 725 -7.33 16.20 -7.68
C GLU A 725 -5.91 16.07 -7.11
N GLN A 726 -5.53 14.86 -6.66
CA GLN A 726 -4.26 14.59 -6.00
C GLN A 726 -3.16 14.09 -6.95
N ILE A 727 -3.42 13.97 -8.27
CA ILE A 727 -2.39 13.56 -9.25
C ILE A 727 -1.15 14.44 -9.08
N MET A 728 0.00 13.80 -8.95
CA MET A 728 1.28 14.47 -8.78
C MET A 728 1.95 14.67 -10.14
N ASP A 729 2.46 15.88 -10.38
CA ASP A 729 3.29 16.19 -11.54
C ASP A 729 4.76 16.27 -11.09
N ILE A 730 5.62 15.51 -11.76
CA ILE A 730 7.02 15.27 -11.42
C ILE A 730 7.90 15.64 -12.62
N ALA A 731 9.03 16.28 -12.33
CA ALA A 731 10.02 16.71 -13.33
C ALA A 731 9.40 17.42 -14.57
N PRO A 732 8.54 18.45 -14.39
CA PRO A 732 8.00 19.18 -15.53
C PRO A 732 9.14 19.88 -16.30
N GLN A 733 9.21 19.64 -17.60
CA GLN A 733 10.19 20.25 -18.49
C GLN A 733 9.49 20.79 -19.74
N THR A 734 9.97 21.92 -20.25
CA THR A 734 9.48 22.50 -21.50
C THR A 734 10.66 22.87 -22.39
N THR A 735 10.61 22.45 -23.64
CA THR A 735 11.65 22.71 -24.63
C THR A 735 11.05 23.47 -25.80
N GLU A 736 11.64 24.62 -26.12
CA GLU A 736 11.27 25.38 -27.30
C GLU A 736 11.91 24.77 -28.54
N ILE A 737 11.12 24.65 -29.60
CA ILE A 737 11.57 24.19 -30.91
C ILE A 737 11.12 25.18 -31.96
N PHE A 738 12.01 25.51 -32.89
CA PHE A 738 11.67 26.38 -34.02
C PHE A 738 11.31 25.53 -35.24
N VAL A 739 10.10 25.76 -35.77
CA VAL A 739 9.59 25.09 -36.97
C VAL A 739 9.78 26.01 -38.16
N ARG A 740 10.55 25.54 -39.16
CA ARG A 740 10.85 26.27 -40.40
C ARG A 740 9.84 25.99 -41.50
#